data_AF-A0A4X1VYH6-F1
#
_entry.id   AF-A0A4X1VYH6-F1
#
_cell.length_a   1.000
_cell.length_b   1.000
_cell.length_c   1.000
_cell.angle_alpha   90.00
_cell.angle_beta   90.00
_cell.angle_gamma   90.00
#
_symmetry.space_group_name_H-M   'P 1'
#
loop_
_entity.id
_entity.type
_entity.pdbx_description
1 polymer ?
#
loop_
_entity_poly.entity_id
_entity_poly.type
_entity_poly.pdbx_seq_one_letter_code
_entity_poly.pdbx_strand_id
1 'polypeptide(L)'
;MAPHWAFWLLAVGLWGLGIEAEVWWNLVPRKTVSSGELATVVRRFSQTGIQDFLTLTLTEQTGLLYVGAREALFAFSVEALELQGVISWEAPAEKKAECIQKGKSNQTECFNFIRFLQPYNTSHLYVCGTYAFQPKCTYIDMLTFTLERGEFEDGKGKCPYDPAKGHTGLLVDGELYSATFNNFLGTEPVILRNMGPHHAMKTEYLAFWLNEPHFVGSAYVPESVGSFTGDDDKVYFFFSERAVEYDCYAEQVVARVARVCKGDVGGARTLQRKWTTFLKARLVCSAPDWQLYFNQLQALHTLLDASWHNTTFFGVFRARWGDVDLSAVCEYQLEEIQRVFEGPYKEYHEQAQKWGRYTDPVPSPRPGSCINNWHRRHGYTSSLELPDNTLNFIKKHPLMEEQVDPRWGRPLLVKKDTNFTHLVADRVVGLDGATYTVLFIGTGDGWVLKAVSLGPWVHLIEELQVFDQEPVESLVLSQSKQKLLFAGSRSQLVQLPLADCVKYRSCADCVLARDPYCAWSVNTSRCVAVGGHSGSLLIQHVTVSDTSSICNFRGSKKVRLTPKNITVVAGTDLVLPCRLSSNLAHARWTFGGRDLPAEQPGSFLYDARLQALVVMAAQPRHAGAYHCFSEEQGARLAAEGYLVAVVAGPSVTLEARAPLENLGLVWLAVVALGAVCLVLLLLVLSLRRRLREELEKGAKAAERTLVYPLELPKEPTSPPFRPGPETDEKLWDPVGYYYSDGSLKIVPGHARCQAGGGPPSPPPGIPGQPLPSPTRLHLGGGRNSNANGYVRLQLGGEDRGGLGHPLPELADELRRKLQQRQPLPDSNPEESSV
;
A
#
# COMPACT_ATOMS: atom_id res chain seq x y z
N MET A 1 51.23 -37.14 -14.42
CA MET A 1 50.93 -36.03 -13.49
C MET A 1 49.99 -35.08 -14.22
N ALA A 2 48.78 -34.88 -13.66
CA ALA A 2 47.70 -33.92 -13.97
C ALA A 2 47.37 -33.62 -15.46
N PRO A 3 46.09 -33.66 -15.91
CA PRO A 3 44.94 -33.04 -15.23
C PRO A 3 43.60 -33.78 -15.43
N HIS A 4 43.03 -34.38 -14.39
CA HIS A 4 41.61 -34.80 -14.37
C HIS A 4 40.81 -34.19 -13.23
N TRP A 5 41.42 -33.30 -12.44
CA TRP A 5 40.79 -32.68 -11.26
C TRP A 5 40.09 -31.36 -11.56
N ALA A 6 40.36 -30.73 -12.71
CA ALA A 6 39.74 -29.47 -13.09
C ALA A 6 38.28 -29.63 -13.59
N PHE A 7 37.93 -30.78 -14.18
CA PHE A 7 36.58 -31.02 -14.71
C PHE A 7 35.55 -31.35 -13.62
N TRP A 8 35.98 -31.93 -12.49
CA TRP A 8 35.10 -32.20 -11.36
C TRP A 8 34.81 -30.94 -10.52
N LEU A 9 35.74 -30.00 -10.44
CA LEU A 9 35.49 -28.70 -9.77
C LEU A 9 34.57 -27.79 -10.58
N LEU A 10 34.57 -27.88 -11.91
CA LEU A 10 33.62 -27.17 -12.77
C LEU A 10 32.22 -27.80 -12.76
N ALA A 11 32.10 -29.13 -12.68
CA ALA A 11 30.81 -29.80 -12.59
C ALA A 11 30.11 -29.62 -11.22
N VAL A 12 30.89 -29.54 -10.13
CA VAL A 12 30.36 -29.20 -8.79
C VAL A 12 30.06 -27.70 -8.68
N GLY A 13 30.79 -26.83 -9.39
CA GLY A 13 30.49 -25.40 -9.49
C GLY A 13 29.21 -25.08 -10.28
N LEU A 14 28.80 -25.94 -11.22
CA LEU A 14 27.62 -25.73 -12.06
C LEU A 14 26.33 -26.37 -11.53
N TRP A 15 26.41 -27.22 -10.50
CA TRP A 15 25.23 -27.64 -9.71
C TRP A 15 25.01 -26.76 -8.47
N GLY A 16 25.98 -25.91 -8.10
CA GLY A 16 25.88 -24.93 -7.02
C GLY A 16 25.28 -23.57 -7.40
N LEU A 17 24.98 -23.34 -8.68
CA LEU A 17 24.44 -22.06 -9.20
C LEU A 17 23.03 -22.20 -9.79
N GLY A 18 22.38 -23.35 -9.59
CA GLY A 18 21.04 -23.66 -10.14
C GLY A 18 19.90 -23.72 -9.12
N ILE A 19 20.16 -23.39 -7.85
CA ILE A 19 19.15 -23.31 -6.76
C ILE A 19 19.33 -22.01 -5.95
N GLU A 20 19.63 -20.90 -6.63
CA GLU A 20 19.23 -19.56 -6.14
C GLU A 20 17.88 -19.18 -6.77
N ALA A 21 16.97 -20.16 -6.87
CA ALA A 21 15.57 -19.89 -7.20
C ALA A 21 14.91 -19.15 -6.01
N GLU A 22 15.19 -17.84 -5.98
CA GLU A 22 14.46 -16.75 -5.35
C GLU A 22 13.93 -16.96 -3.93
N VAL A 23 14.86 -16.99 -2.97
CA VAL A 23 14.58 -16.99 -1.51
C VAL A 23 13.85 -15.70 -1.01
N TRP A 24 13.44 -14.82 -1.91
CA TRP A 24 12.74 -13.56 -1.65
C TRP A 24 11.47 -13.38 -2.50
N TRP A 25 11.25 -14.22 -3.53
CA TRP A 25 10.11 -14.10 -4.44
C TRP A 25 8.99 -15.09 -4.13
N ASN A 26 7.77 -14.56 -4.00
CA ASN A 26 6.52 -15.30 -3.83
C ASN A 26 6.59 -16.46 -2.82
N LEU A 27 7.29 -16.25 -1.71
CA LEU A 27 7.52 -17.27 -0.67
C LEU A 27 6.20 -17.82 -0.14
N VAL A 28 6.13 -19.14 0.12
CA VAL A 28 4.95 -19.77 0.73
C VAL A 28 5.08 -19.69 2.25
N PRO A 29 4.08 -19.15 2.99
CA PRO A 29 4.10 -19.17 4.45
C PRO A 29 4.12 -20.60 4.97
N ARG A 30 4.97 -20.90 5.96
CA ARG A 30 5.13 -22.28 6.46
C ARG A 30 3.82 -22.84 7.05
N LYS A 31 3.02 -22.01 7.71
CA LYS A 31 1.67 -22.34 8.21
C LYS A 31 0.65 -21.27 7.83
N THR A 32 -0.57 -21.70 7.58
CA THR A 32 -1.75 -20.84 7.41
C THR A 32 -2.66 -21.06 8.60
N VAL A 33 -3.06 -19.98 9.26
CA VAL A 33 -3.99 -20.02 10.40
C VAL A 33 -5.26 -19.30 10.02
N SER A 34 -6.36 -20.05 9.97
CA SER A 34 -7.67 -19.52 9.57
C SER A 34 -8.31 -18.68 10.67
N SER A 35 -9.30 -17.84 10.30
CA SER A 35 -10.07 -17.01 11.24
C SER A 35 -10.70 -17.85 12.37
N GLY A 36 -11.20 -19.04 12.04
CA GLY A 36 -11.78 -19.98 13.01
C GLY A 36 -10.78 -20.55 14.01
N GLU A 37 -9.52 -20.79 13.60
CA GLU A 37 -8.45 -21.24 14.52
C GLU A 37 -7.94 -20.08 15.39
N LEU A 38 -7.92 -18.86 14.84
CA LEU A 38 -7.54 -17.66 15.59
C LEU A 38 -8.57 -17.26 16.65
N ALA A 39 -9.83 -17.65 16.51
CA ALA A 39 -10.92 -17.24 17.39
C ALA A 39 -10.68 -17.51 18.88
N THR A 40 -9.87 -18.54 19.22
CA THR A 40 -9.53 -18.86 20.62
C THR A 40 -8.33 -18.10 21.16
N VAL A 41 -7.57 -17.42 20.30
CA VAL A 41 -6.29 -16.77 20.61
C VAL A 41 -6.41 -15.24 20.57
N VAL A 42 -7.26 -14.71 19.67
CA VAL A 42 -7.39 -13.27 19.45
C VAL A 42 -8.56 -12.68 20.23
N ARG A 43 -8.44 -11.39 20.59
CA ARG A 43 -9.57 -10.60 21.09
C ARG A 43 -10.01 -9.60 20.04
N ARG A 44 -11.31 -9.36 19.94
CA ARG A 44 -11.91 -8.50 18.91
C ARG A 44 -12.81 -7.46 19.56
N PHE A 45 -12.84 -6.27 19.00
CA PHE A 45 -13.78 -5.21 19.34
C PHE A 45 -14.42 -4.65 18.07
N SER A 46 -15.73 -4.45 18.12
CA SER A 46 -16.53 -3.80 17.08
C SER A 46 -17.70 -3.09 17.74
N GLN A 47 -18.15 -1.96 17.19
CA GLN A 47 -19.30 -1.22 17.69
C GLN A 47 -20.25 -0.85 16.56
N THR A 48 -21.54 -1.14 16.75
CA THR A 48 -22.59 -0.84 15.76
C THR A 48 -22.65 0.67 15.48
N GLY A 49 -22.63 1.04 14.20
CA GLY A 49 -22.67 2.44 13.77
C GLY A 49 -21.32 3.14 13.67
N ILE A 50 -20.25 2.54 14.23
CA ILE A 50 -18.88 3.05 14.15
C ILE A 50 -18.08 2.23 13.14
N GLN A 51 -17.27 2.92 12.35
CA GLN A 51 -16.42 2.32 11.31
C GLN A 51 -15.01 2.94 11.35
N ASP A 52 -14.11 2.40 10.55
CA ASP A 52 -12.78 2.95 10.26
C ASP A 52 -11.87 3.05 11.48
N PHE A 53 -11.59 1.93 12.15
CA PHE A 53 -10.66 1.84 13.30
C PHE A 53 -9.19 1.95 12.86
N LEU A 54 -8.82 3.10 12.28
CA LEU A 54 -7.60 3.24 11.48
C LEU A 54 -6.43 3.93 12.21
N THR A 55 -6.72 4.83 13.16
CA THR A 55 -5.67 5.57 13.87
C THR A 55 -5.40 4.91 15.21
N LEU A 56 -4.28 4.19 15.35
CA LEU A 56 -3.90 3.47 16.57
C LEU A 56 -2.70 4.15 17.24
N THR A 57 -2.78 4.34 18.56
CA THR A 57 -1.74 5.03 19.32
C THR A 57 -1.54 4.35 20.66
N LEU A 58 -0.36 3.79 20.86
CA LEU A 58 0.02 3.08 22.09
C LEU A 58 0.77 4.00 23.04
N THR A 59 0.42 3.96 24.32
CA THR A 59 1.14 4.64 25.39
C THR A 59 1.60 3.64 26.43
N GLU A 60 2.85 3.19 26.30
CA GLU A 60 3.45 2.16 27.16
C GLU A 60 3.46 2.55 28.65
N GLN A 61 3.55 3.85 28.95
CA GLN A 61 3.58 4.37 30.33
C GLN A 61 2.24 4.19 31.05
N THR A 62 1.13 4.32 30.34
CA THR A 62 -0.23 4.18 30.91
C THR A 62 -0.85 2.81 30.64
N GLY A 63 -0.24 2.00 29.77
CA GLY A 63 -0.77 0.70 29.37
C GLY A 63 -2.07 0.80 28.56
N LEU A 64 -2.26 1.92 27.84
CA LEU A 64 -3.46 2.20 27.06
C LEU A 64 -3.18 2.21 25.55
N LEU A 65 -4.17 1.74 24.80
CA LEU A 65 -4.29 1.87 23.35
C LEU A 65 -5.41 2.86 23.07
N TYR A 66 -5.07 3.98 22.46
CA TYR A 66 -6.04 4.94 21.94
C TYR A 66 -6.33 4.65 20.47
N VAL A 67 -7.61 4.71 20.11
CA VAL A 67 -8.10 4.37 18.78
C VAL A 67 -8.98 5.49 18.26
N GLY A 68 -8.56 6.12 17.17
CA GLY A 68 -9.36 7.04 16.39
C GLY A 68 -10.12 6.29 15.30
N ALA A 69 -11.45 6.41 15.36
CA ALA A 69 -12.38 5.83 14.40
C ALA A 69 -13.11 6.93 13.60
N ARG A 70 -14.09 6.56 12.76
CA ARG A 70 -15.03 7.53 12.19
C ARG A 70 -15.97 8.03 13.29
N GLU A 71 -15.91 9.34 13.54
CA GLU A 71 -16.71 10.09 14.51
C GLU A 71 -16.54 9.71 15.98
N ALA A 72 -15.58 8.84 16.31
CA ALA A 72 -15.38 8.39 17.69
C ALA A 72 -13.91 8.18 18.02
N LEU A 73 -13.58 8.31 19.30
CA LEU A 73 -12.33 7.86 19.89
C LEU A 73 -12.58 6.88 21.03
N PHE A 74 -11.67 5.92 21.17
CA PHE A 74 -11.72 4.89 22.21
C PHE A 74 -10.39 4.83 22.94
N ALA A 75 -10.45 4.46 24.23
CA ALA A 75 -9.31 4.05 25.01
C ALA A 75 -9.50 2.60 25.46
N PHE A 76 -8.51 1.74 25.24
CA PHE A 76 -8.51 0.33 25.66
C PHE A 76 -7.31 0.02 26.55
N SER A 77 -7.49 -0.89 27.50
CA SER A 77 -6.37 -1.55 28.17
C SER A 77 -5.60 -2.40 27.17
N VAL A 78 -4.27 -2.22 27.11
CA VAL A 78 -3.37 -2.99 26.24
C VAL A 78 -3.36 -4.48 26.62
N GLU A 79 -3.55 -4.84 27.89
CA GLU A 79 -3.47 -6.23 28.32
C GLU A 79 -4.74 -7.04 28.01
N ALA A 80 -5.91 -6.43 28.21
CA ALA A 80 -7.21 -7.12 28.17
C ALA A 80 -8.08 -6.78 26.95
N LEU A 81 -7.73 -5.74 26.17
CA LEU A 81 -8.61 -5.10 25.19
C LEU A 81 -9.94 -4.64 25.82
N GLU A 82 -9.89 -4.22 27.08
CA GLU A 82 -11.05 -3.73 27.82
C GLU A 82 -11.24 -2.23 27.60
N LEU A 83 -12.45 -1.85 27.19
CA LEU A 83 -12.82 -0.47 26.93
C LEU A 83 -12.79 0.36 28.22
N GLN A 84 -11.97 1.41 28.24
CA GLN A 84 -11.78 2.33 29.36
C GLN A 84 -12.57 3.63 29.18
N GLY A 85 -12.77 4.08 27.94
CA GLY A 85 -13.45 5.33 27.65
C GLY A 85 -13.82 5.51 26.19
N VAL A 86 -14.83 6.33 25.93
CA VAL A 86 -15.35 6.66 24.59
C VAL A 86 -15.60 8.15 24.50
N ILE A 87 -15.21 8.75 23.39
CA ILE A 87 -15.56 10.12 23.00
C ILE A 87 -16.30 10.05 21.67
N SER A 88 -17.52 10.59 21.60
CA SER A 88 -18.15 10.92 20.31
C SER A 88 -17.67 12.31 19.86
N TRP A 89 -17.12 12.39 18.65
CA TRP A 89 -16.69 13.62 18.01
C TRP A 89 -17.21 13.68 16.57
N GLU A 90 -18.53 13.72 16.45
CA GLU A 90 -19.25 13.81 15.18
C GLU A 90 -19.12 15.19 14.52
N ALA A 91 -19.16 15.21 13.19
CA ALA A 91 -19.30 16.47 12.46
C ALA A 91 -20.76 16.98 12.57
N PRO A 92 -21.00 18.27 12.91
CA PRO A 92 -22.34 18.84 13.01
C PRO A 92 -23.13 18.71 11.71
N ALA A 93 -24.46 18.63 11.81
CA ALA A 93 -25.34 18.45 10.66
C ALA A 93 -25.19 19.58 9.62
N GLU A 94 -24.95 20.81 10.09
CA GLU A 94 -24.70 21.97 9.25
C GLU A 94 -23.43 21.79 8.42
N LYS A 95 -22.36 21.30 9.05
CA LYS A 95 -21.07 21.04 8.38
C LYS A 95 -21.15 19.87 7.41
N LYS A 96 -21.91 18.83 7.75
CA LYS A 96 -22.24 17.74 6.82
C LYS A 96 -23.02 18.26 5.61
N ALA A 97 -24.00 19.13 5.81
CA ALA A 97 -24.77 19.75 4.72
C ALA A 97 -23.89 20.62 3.81
N GLU A 98 -23.00 21.45 4.37
CA GLU A 98 -22.02 22.23 3.61
C GLU A 98 -21.09 21.32 2.77
N CYS A 99 -20.62 20.22 3.34
CA CYS A 99 -19.79 19.22 2.64
C CYS A 99 -20.55 18.60 1.45
N ILE A 100 -21.82 18.22 1.64
CA ILE A 100 -22.67 17.64 0.59
C ILE A 100 -22.93 18.65 -0.52
N GLN A 101 -23.18 19.93 -0.18
CA GLN A 101 -23.36 21.01 -1.16
C GLN A 101 -22.10 21.23 -2.02
N LYS A 102 -20.92 20.89 -1.51
CA LYS A 102 -19.64 20.90 -2.26
C LYS A 102 -19.42 19.63 -3.10
N GLY A 103 -20.44 18.78 -3.24
CA GLY A 103 -20.42 17.60 -4.11
C GLY A 103 -19.82 16.34 -3.49
N LYS A 104 -19.64 16.30 -2.16
CA LYS A 104 -19.07 15.15 -1.44
C LYS A 104 -20.15 14.21 -0.92
N SER A 105 -19.81 12.94 -0.78
CA SER A 105 -20.75 11.87 -0.39
C SER A 105 -21.16 11.95 1.08
N ASN A 106 -22.47 12.01 1.33
CA ASN A 106 -23.06 11.89 2.67
C ASN A 106 -22.89 10.50 3.30
N GLN A 107 -22.59 9.47 2.50
CA GLN A 107 -22.51 8.09 3.00
C GLN A 107 -21.08 7.64 3.31
N THR A 108 -20.07 8.32 2.75
CA THR A 108 -18.67 7.87 2.83
C THR A 108 -17.67 8.97 3.17
N GLU A 109 -17.95 10.24 2.88
CA GLU A 109 -16.94 11.30 2.91
C GLU A 109 -17.23 12.39 3.96
N CYS A 110 -18.50 12.80 4.09
CA CYS A 110 -18.91 13.90 4.97
C CYS A 110 -19.06 13.48 6.44
N PHE A 111 -18.00 12.91 7.02
CA PHE A 111 -17.89 12.56 8.43
C PHE A 111 -16.60 13.11 9.02
N ASN A 112 -16.48 13.04 10.36
CA ASN A 112 -15.21 13.29 11.01
C ASN A 112 -14.38 12.00 11.07
N PHE A 113 -13.33 11.89 10.26
CA PHE A 113 -12.38 10.79 10.34
C PHE A 113 -11.20 11.23 11.19
N ILE A 114 -10.92 10.54 12.29
CA ILE A 114 -9.75 10.82 13.10
C ILE A 114 -8.49 10.38 12.34
N ARG A 115 -7.60 11.34 12.07
CA ARG A 115 -6.39 11.13 11.26
C ARG A 115 -5.11 11.31 12.07
N PHE A 116 -5.15 12.13 13.11
CA PHE A 116 -4.01 12.33 13.99
C PHE A 116 -4.43 12.13 15.43
N LEU A 117 -3.65 11.35 16.18
CA LEU A 117 -3.85 11.09 17.59
C LEU A 117 -2.49 10.75 18.17
N GLN A 118 -1.91 11.61 19.01
CA GLN A 118 -0.61 11.34 19.65
C GLN A 118 -0.53 12.00 21.03
N PRO A 119 0.28 11.48 21.97
CA PRO A 119 0.58 12.16 23.22
C PRO A 119 1.21 13.52 22.95
N TYR A 120 0.61 14.57 23.52
CA TYR A 120 1.17 15.92 23.50
C TYR A 120 2.10 16.15 24.68
N ASN A 121 1.65 15.72 25.86
CA ASN A 121 2.42 15.72 27.08
C ASN A 121 1.96 14.55 27.97
N THR A 122 2.33 14.55 29.25
CA THR A 122 1.97 13.48 30.19
C THR A 122 0.50 13.45 30.59
N SER A 123 -0.28 14.51 30.31
CA SER A 123 -1.68 14.64 30.72
C SER A 123 -2.67 14.75 29.56
N HIS A 124 -2.20 15.09 28.36
CA HIS A 124 -3.05 15.35 27.20
C HIS A 124 -2.56 14.63 25.95
N LEU A 125 -3.52 14.12 25.17
CA LEU A 125 -3.33 13.77 23.76
C LEU A 125 -3.66 15.00 22.89
N TYR A 126 -3.02 15.12 21.73
CA TYR A 126 -3.46 15.98 20.65
C TYR A 126 -4.17 15.15 19.59
N VAL A 127 -5.33 15.60 19.14
CA VAL A 127 -6.16 14.89 18.17
C VAL A 127 -6.58 15.83 17.03
N CYS A 128 -6.59 15.32 15.80
CA CYS A 128 -7.18 15.99 14.66
C CYS A 128 -8.04 15.03 13.82
N GLY A 129 -9.12 15.56 13.25
CA GLY A 129 -9.96 14.85 12.31
C GLY A 129 -10.39 15.70 11.11
N THR A 130 -10.88 15.04 10.06
CA THR A 130 -11.30 15.68 8.79
C THR A 130 -12.53 16.57 8.96
N TYR A 131 -13.35 16.30 9.98
CA TYR A 131 -14.52 17.06 10.38
C TYR A 131 -15.41 17.52 9.20
N ALA A 132 -15.80 16.57 8.35
CA ALA A 132 -16.56 16.80 7.11
C ALA A 132 -15.89 17.84 6.16
N PHE A 133 -14.63 17.58 5.79
CA PHE A 133 -13.81 18.47 4.95
C PHE A 133 -13.60 19.87 5.55
N GLN A 134 -13.51 19.96 6.88
CA GLN A 134 -13.17 21.19 7.61
C GLN A 134 -12.24 20.84 8.78
N PRO A 135 -10.99 20.40 8.52
CA PRO A 135 -10.14 19.78 9.52
C PRO A 135 -10.09 20.55 10.83
N LYS A 136 -10.30 19.85 11.95
CA LYS A 136 -10.28 20.42 13.30
C LYS A 136 -9.33 19.64 14.18
N CYS A 137 -8.70 20.34 15.13
CA CYS A 137 -7.84 19.75 16.14
C CYS A 137 -8.23 20.22 17.55
N THR A 138 -7.92 19.42 18.55
CA THR A 138 -8.11 19.74 19.98
C THR A 138 -7.25 18.83 20.86
N TYR A 139 -7.31 19.03 22.18
CA TYR A 139 -6.66 18.17 23.17
C TYR A 139 -7.69 17.24 23.84
N ILE A 140 -7.22 16.07 24.28
CA ILE A 140 -7.98 15.14 25.11
C ILE A 140 -7.27 15.01 26.44
N ASP A 141 -7.96 15.28 27.54
CA ASP A 141 -7.49 14.98 28.89
C ASP A 141 -7.38 13.46 29.04
N MET A 142 -6.19 12.95 29.32
CA MET A 142 -5.93 11.51 29.44
C MET A 142 -6.50 10.87 30.70
N LEU A 143 -6.74 11.63 31.77
CA LEU A 143 -7.29 11.13 33.03
C LEU A 143 -8.80 10.93 32.94
N THR A 144 -9.52 11.90 32.39
CA THR A 144 -10.98 11.84 32.24
C THR A 144 -11.43 11.28 30.89
N PHE A 145 -10.51 11.19 29.92
CA PHE A 145 -10.78 10.84 28.53
C PHE A 145 -11.90 11.69 27.92
N THR A 146 -11.75 13.01 28.01
CA THR A 146 -12.71 14.00 27.49
C THR A 146 -11.99 15.05 26.64
N LEU A 147 -12.66 15.53 25.58
CA LEU A 147 -12.17 16.66 24.81
C LEU A 147 -12.10 17.91 25.67
N GLU A 148 -11.04 18.71 25.48
CA GLU A 148 -10.89 19.99 26.16
C GLU A 148 -12.03 20.95 25.78
N ARG A 149 -12.51 21.73 26.76
CA ARG A 149 -13.63 22.65 26.58
C ARG A 149 -13.13 23.93 25.92
N GLY A 150 -13.64 24.24 24.74
CA GLY A 150 -13.31 25.47 24.02
C GLY A 150 -13.64 25.38 22.53
N GLU A 151 -13.27 26.39 21.77
CA GLU A 151 -13.32 26.32 20.31
C GLU A 151 -12.21 25.40 19.79
N PHE A 152 -12.55 24.55 18.83
CA PHE A 152 -11.57 23.68 18.20
C PHE A 152 -10.59 24.48 17.33
N GLU A 153 -9.32 24.13 17.43
CA GLU A 153 -8.27 24.72 16.61
C GLU A 153 -8.50 24.41 15.12
N ASP A 154 -8.06 25.34 14.26
CA ASP A 154 -7.97 25.07 12.82
C ASP A 154 -6.95 23.95 12.55
N GLY A 155 -7.41 22.93 11.83
CA GLY A 155 -6.63 21.76 11.43
C GLY A 155 -6.00 21.90 10.05
N LYS A 156 -6.19 23.04 9.36
CA LYS A 156 -5.58 23.31 8.05
C LYS A 156 -4.07 23.09 8.07
N GLY A 157 -3.59 22.21 7.21
CA GLY A 157 -2.18 21.83 7.12
C GLY A 157 -1.67 20.91 8.24
N LYS A 158 -2.49 20.60 9.26
CA LYS A 158 -2.21 19.61 10.32
C LYS A 158 -2.86 18.26 10.04
N CYS A 159 -4.01 18.28 9.38
CA CYS A 159 -4.87 17.13 9.09
C CYS A 159 -5.46 17.26 7.68
N PRO A 160 -5.63 16.18 6.90
CA PRO A 160 -6.20 16.27 5.56
C PRO A 160 -7.70 16.65 5.59
N TYR A 161 -8.14 17.35 4.54
CA TYR A 161 -9.57 17.61 4.29
C TYR A 161 -10.30 16.33 3.85
N ASP A 162 -9.71 15.65 2.86
CA ASP A 162 -10.26 14.45 2.26
C ASP A 162 -9.75 13.19 2.99
N PRO A 163 -10.63 12.30 3.48
CA PRO A 163 -10.22 11.07 4.16
C PRO A 163 -9.40 10.11 3.28
N ALA A 164 -9.47 10.22 1.95
CA ALA A 164 -8.71 9.36 1.04
C ALA A 164 -7.29 9.88 0.75
N LYS A 165 -6.96 11.12 1.12
CA LYS A 165 -5.63 11.70 0.89
C LYS A 165 -4.65 11.20 1.95
N GLY A 166 -3.47 10.77 1.50
CA GLY A 166 -2.37 10.37 2.37
C GLY A 166 -1.90 11.52 3.26
N HIS A 167 -1.60 11.21 4.51
CA HIS A 167 -1.13 12.15 5.51
C HIS A 167 -0.13 11.46 6.44
N THR A 168 0.70 12.26 7.09
CA THR A 168 1.51 11.79 8.21
C THR A 168 1.86 12.95 9.14
N GLY A 169 2.20 12.64 10.38
CA GLY A 169 2.70 13.64 11.31
C GLY A 169 3.21 13.03 12.60
N LEU A 170 3.96 13.85 13.35
CA LEU A 170 4.49 13.51 14.66
C LEU A 170 4.68 14.76 15.52
N LEU A 171 4.54 14.59 16.83
CA LEU A 171 4.84 15.62 17.83
C LEU A 171 6.27 15.46 18.34
N VAL A 172 7.06 16.53 18.29
CA VAL A 172 8.43 16.61 18.83
C VAL A 172 8.52 17.88 19.65
N ASP A 173 8.81 17.74 20.94
CA ASP A 173 8.97 18.86 21.88
C ASP A 173 7.81 19.87 21.87
N GLY A 174 6.58 19.38 21.71
CA GLY A 174 5.36 20.20 21.66
C GLY A 174 5.10 20.88 20.30
N GLU A 175 5.93 20.64 19.29
CA GLU A 175 5.73 21.09 17.91
C GLU A 175 5.23 19.94 17.03
N LEU A 176 4.20 20.19 16.23
CA LEU A 176 3.64 19.24 15.27
C LEU A 176 4.32 19.40 13.92
N TYR A 177 5.00 18.34 13.49
CA TYR A 177 5.49 18.18 12.14
C TYR A 177 4.47 17.35 11.37
N SER A 178 3.96 17.87 10.26
CA SER A 178 2.88 17.26 9.49
C SER A 178 3.14 17.37 8.00
N ALA A 179 2.69 16.36 7.25
CA ALA A 179 2.73 16.37 5.80
C ALA A 179 1.34 15.98 5.28
N THR A 180 0.68 16.92 4.62
CA THR A 180 -0.72 16.81 4.19
C THR A 180 -1.04 17.86 3.12
N PHE A 181 -2.32 18.11 2.86
CA PHE A 181 -2.80 19.13 1.94
C PHE A 181 -3.41 20.32 2.68
N ASN A 182 -3.11 21.51 2.19
CA ASN A 182 -3.51 22.78 2.80
C ASN A 182 -4.89 23.28 2.32
N ASN A 183 -5.50 22.63 1.32
CA ASN A 183 -6.75 23.07 0.73
C ASN A 183 -7.75 21.93 0.53
N PHE A 184 -9.02 22.30 0.36
CA PHE A 184 -10.15 21.37 0.19
C PHE A 184 -9.98 20.42 -1.01
N LEU A 185 -9.39 20.89 -2.12
CA LEU A 185 -9.22 20.11 -3.35
C LEU A 185 -8.08 19.07 -3.25
N GLY A 186 -7.22 19.17 -2.24
CA GLY A 186 -6.04 18.30 -2.12
C GLY A 186 -5.03 18.52 -3.25
N THR A 187 -4.81 19.78 -3.64
CA THR A 187 -3.87 20.21 -4.70
C THR A 187 -2.69 21.02 -4.17
N GLU A 188 -2.77 21.50 -2.92
CA GLU A 188 -1.67 22.23 -2.26
C GLU A 188 -0.98 21.34 -1.22
N PRO A 189 -0.01 20.49 -1.62
CA PRO A 189 0.75 19.70 -0.67
C PRO A 189 1.65 20.59 0.19
N VAL A 190 1.80 20.22 1.46
CA VAL A 190 2.63 20.97 2.39
C VAL A 190 3.27 20.02 3.40
N ILE A 191 4.57 20.24 3.67
CA ILE A 191 5.23 19.76 4.89
C ILE A 191 5.37 20.96 5.82
N LEU A 192 4.70 20.89 6.96
CA LEU A 192 4.45 21.99 7.89
C LEU A 192 4.97 21.62 9.29
N ARG A 193 5.67 22.56 9.94
CA ARG A 193 5.79 22.58 11.40
C ARG A 193 4.89 23.67 11.94
N ASN A 194 4.06 23.30 12.91
CA ASN A 194 3.15 24.19 13.61
C ASN A 194 3.12 23.81 15.09
N MET A 195 2.45 24.60 15.92
CA MET A 195 2.48 24.47 17.39
C MET A 195 3.89 24.74 17.94
N GLY A 196 3.98 25.45 19.07
CA GLY A 196 5.25 25.85 19.66
C GLY A 196 5.56 27.35 19.60
N PRO A 197 6.73 27.75 20.13
CA PRO A 197 7.11 29.16 20.27
C PRO A 197 7.57 29.79 18.94
N HIS A 198 7.95 28.97 17.96
CA HIS A 198 8.42 29.43 16.67
C HIS A 198 7.26 29.69 15.70
N HIS A 199 7.50 30.54 14.70
CA HIS A 199 6.55 30.71 13.61
C HIS A 199 6.35 29.41 12.84
N ALA A 200 5.14 29.21 12.30
CA ALA A 200 4.85 28.07 11.45
C ALA A 200 5.78 28.05 10.22
N MET A 201 6.41 26.89 9.99
CA MET A 201 7.38 26.66 8.91
C MET A 201 6.77 25.75 7.87
N LYS A 202 6.88 26.09 6.59
CA LYS A 202 6.30 25.27 5.51
C LYS A 202 7.19 25.13 4.30
N THR A 203 6.91 24.14 3.46
CA THR A 203 7.53 23.99 2.14
C THR A 203 7.11 25.11 1.17
N GLU A 204 7.87 25.27 0.09
CA GLU A 204 7.46 26.10 -1.04
C GLU A 204 6.48 25.37 -1.95
N TYR A 205 5.56 26.13 -2.57
CA TYR A 205 4.58 25.61 -3.54
C TYR A 205 5.16 25.56 -4.95
N LEU A 206 6.29 24.88 -5.08
CA LEU A 206 7.00 24.67 -6.35
C LEU A 206 7.01 23.16 -6.63
N ALA A 207 6.72 22.76 -7.88
CA ALA A 207 6.61 21.34 -8.22
C ALA A 207 7.88 20.53 -7.90
N PHE A 208 9.07 21.12 -8.08
CA PHE A 208 10.32 20.43 -7.74
C PHE A 208 10.55 20.28 -6.22
N TRP A 209 9.79 20.96 -5.35
CA TRP A 209 9.74 20.67 -3.91
C TRP A 209 8.80 19.50 -3.63
N LEU A 210 7.55 19.58 -4.06
CA LEU A 210 6.53 18.56 -3.90
C LEU A 210 5.62 18.56 -5.15
N ASN A 211 5.48 17.41 -5.81
CA ASN A 211 4.67 17.28 -7.02
C ASN A 211 3.61 16.19 -6.89
N GLU A 212 2.38 16.57 -6.53
CA GLU A 212 1.28 15.64 -6.29
C GLU A 212 1.65 14.46 -5.35
N PRO A 213 2.21 14.73 -4.16
CA PRO A 213 2.68 13.66 -3.29
C PRO A 213 1.53 12.88 -2.64
N HIS A 214 1.75 11.59 -2.43
CA HIS A 214 1.01 10.73 -1.52
C HIS A 214 1.87 10.49 -0.27
N PHE A 215 1.56 11.21 0.81
CA PHE A 215 2.30 11.11 2.07
C PHE A 215 1.98 9.81 2.81
N VAL A 216 3.02 9.14 3.31
CA VAL A 216 2.91 7.81 3.90
C VAL A 216 3.38 7.78 5.36
N GLY A 217 4.55 8.34 5.66
CA GLY A 217 5.15 8.19 6.98
C GLY A 217 6.15 9.30 7.33
N SER A 218 6.35 9.52 8.62
CA SER A 218 7.35 10.44 9.14
C SER A 218 8.08 9.84 10.34
N ALA A 219 9.32 10.22 10.54
CA ALA A 219 10.16 9.72 11.62
C ALA A 219 11.03 10.83 12.21
N TYR A 220 11.12 10.87 13.54
CA TYR A 220 12.05 11.72 14.27
C TYR A 220 13.32 10.93 14.60
N VAL A 221 14.48 11.51 14.30
CA VAL A 221 15.79 10.93 14.61
C VAL A 221 16.61 11.93 15.42
N PRO A 222 16.98 11.61 16.67
CA PRO A 222 17.70 12.52 17.57
C PRO A 222 19.21 12.52 17.28
N GLU A 223 19.59 12.94 16.07
CA GLU A 223 20.99 12.92 15.60
C GLU A 223 21.91 13.85 16.40
N SER A 224 21.38 14.77 17.20
CA SER A 224 22.18 15.60 18.10
C SER A 224 22.79 14.80 19.27
N VAL A 225 22.17 13.67 19.65
CA VAL A 225 22.62 12.86 20.78
C VAL A 225 23.96 12.18 20.45
N GLY A 226 25.01 12.54 21.19
CA GLY A 226 26.36 12.00 20.97
C GLY A 226 27.07 12.56 19.73
N SER A 227 26.56 13.64 19.13
CA SER A 227 27.15 14.25 17.93
C SER A 227 28.37 15.11 18.24
N PHE A 228 29.55 14.65 17.81
CA PHE A 228 30.82 15.40 17.98
C PHE A 228 30.89 16.69 17.13
N THR A 229 30.11 16.76 16.06
CA THR A 229 30.01 17.93 15.19
C THR A 229 29.00 18.96 15.70
N GLY A 230 28.24 18.65 16.76
CA GLY A 230 27.17 19.49 17.28
C GLY A 230 26.03 19.66 16.29
N ASP A 231 25.78 18.62 15.49
CA ASP A 231 24.67 18.51 14.55
C ASP A 231 23.32 18.50 15.27
N ASP A 232 22.25 18.73 14.52
CA ASP A 232 20.89 18.88 15.02
C ASP A 232 20.02 17.65 14.70
N ASP A 233 18.94 17.49 15.45
CA ASP A 233 17.94 16.46 15.24
C ASP A 233 17.22 16.68 13.90
N LYS A 234 16.71 15.59 13.32
CA LYS A 234 16.09 15.61 11.99
C LYS A 234 14.74 14.94 12.00
N VAL A 235 13.83 15.49 11.19
CA VAL A 235 12.54 14.89 10.90
C VAL A 235 12.54 14.45 9.44
N TYR A 236 12.32 13.15 9.23
CA TYR A 236 12.26 12.52 7.92
C TYR A 236 10.80 12.32 7.49
N PHE A 237 10.53 12.51 6.20
CA PHE A 237 9.21 12.33 5.59
C PHE A 237 9.32 11.40 4.38
N PHE A 238 8.38 10.48 4.26
CA PHE A 238 8.36 9.45 3.24
C PHE A 238 7.04 9.51 2.47
N PHE A 239 7.14 9.57 1.15
CA PHE A 239 6.00 9.77 0.28
C PHE A 239 6.30 9.27 -1.14
N SER A 240 5.25 9.01 -1.92
CA SER A 240 5.37 8.84 -3.37
C SER A 240 4.98 10.13 -4.06
N GLU A 241 5.62 10.53 -5.15
CA GLU A 241 5.24 11.73 -5.91
C GLU A 241 5.45 11.53 -7.41
N ARG A 242 4.87 12.43 -8.22
CA ARG A 242 5.14 12.49 -9.65
C ARG A 242 6.55 13.04 -9.87
N ALA A 243 7.45 12.21 -10.39
CA ALA A 243 8.84 12.61 -10.61
C ALA A 243 8.92 13.75 -11.63
N VAL A 244 9.73 14.77 -11.31
CA VAL A 244 10.00 15.88 -12.23
C VAL A 244 11.17 15.56 -13.15
N GLU A 245 12.01 14.59 -12.77
CA GLU A 245 13.27 14.26 -13.43
C GLU A 245 13.21 13.27 -14.59
N TYR A 246 12.00 12.82 -14.99
CA TYR A 246 11.79 11.91 -16.11
C TYR A 246 10.96 12.57 -17.22
N ASP A 247 11.35 12.38 -18.48
CA ASP A 247 10.71 12.99 -19.65
C ASP A 247 9.48 12.20 -20.18
N CYS A 248 8.34 12.90 -20.19
CA CYS A 248 7.17 12.92 -21.10
C CYS A 248 6.53 11.68 -21.77
N TYR A 249 6.93 10.42 -21.56
CA TYR A 249 6.17 9.26 -22.14
C TYR A 249 5.58 8.26 -21.13
N ALA A 250 5.93 8.36 -19.86
CA ALA A 250 5.20 7.72 -18.77
C ALA A 250 5.25 8.64 -17.55
N GLU A 251 4.09 9.03 -17.01
CA GLU A 251 4.01 9.73 -15.74
C GLU A 251 4.58 8.81 -14.64
N GLN A 252 5.87 8.95 -14.34
CA GLN A 252 6.54 8.05 -13.43
C GLN A 252 6.40 8.57 -12.00
N VAL A 253 5.53 7.91 -11.24
CA VAL A 253 5.54 8.03 -9.77
C VAL A 253 6.83 7.42 -9.25
N VAL A 254 7.43 8.04 -8.22
CA VAL A 254 8.59 7.49 -7.48
C VAL A 254 8.40 7.71 -5.99
N ALA A 255 8.99 6.83 -5.18
CA ALA A 255 9.08 7.03 -3.74
C ALA A 255 10.24 7.97 -3.38
N ARG A 256 10.05 8.74 -2.32
CA ARG A 256 10.97 9.74 -1.79
C ARG A 256 11.17 9.56 -0.30
N VAL A 257 12.39 9.89 0.13
CA VAL A 257 12.67 10.31 1.50
C VAL A 257 13.08 11.78 1.46
N ALA A 258 12.51 12.58 2.35
CA ALA A 258 12.88 13.96 2.57
C ALA A 258 13.25 14.18 4.03
N ARG A 259 14.01 15.24 4.32
CA ARG A 259 14.37 15.63 5.69
C ARG A 259 14.32 17.13 5.89
N VAL A 260 14.12 17.53 7.15
CA VAL A 260 14.31 18.90 7.67
C VAL A 260 15.06 18.84 9.00
N CYS A 261 15.78 19.91 9.35
CA CYS A 261 16.41 20.04 10.66
C CYS A 261 15.41 20.64 11.66
N LYS A 262 15.38 20.11 12.88
CA LYS A 262 14.47 20.54 13.94
C LYS A 262 14.62 22.02 14.30
N GLY A 263 15.85 22.51 14.40
CA GLY A 263 16.20 23.89 14.73
C GLY A 263 16.09 24.90 13.59
N ASP A 264 15.58 24.50 12.41
CA ASP A 264 15.36 25.42 11.29
C ASP A 264 14.23 26.40 11.61
N VAL A 265 14.48 27.70 11.41
CA VAL A 265 13.54 28.79 11.67
C VAL A 265 13.31 29.67 10.43
N GLY A 266 13.79 29.22 9.26
CA GLY A 266 13.69 29.95 8.01
C GLY A 266 14.85 30.91 7.77
N GLY A 267 14.80 31.61 6.65
CA GLY A 267 15.79 32.65 6.32
C GLY A 267 15.28 34.05 6.62
N ALA A 268 16.21 35.01 6.79
CA ALA A 268 15.87 36.39 7.12
C ALA A 268 15.21 37.16 5.96
N ARG A 269 15.59 36.86 4.70
CA ARG A 269 15.11 37.54 3.49
C ARG A 269 14.56 36.55 2.47
N THR A 270 15.41 35.61 2.06
CA THR A 270 15.04 34.47 1.24
C THR A 270 14.47 33.38 2.14
N LEU A 271 13.42 32.65 1.71
CA LEU A 271 12.80 31.57 2.49
C LEU A 271 12.28 31.99 3.89
N GLN A 272 11.68 33.18 3.99
CA GLN A 272 11.02 33.62 5.22
C GLN A 272 9.87 32.68 5.59
N ARG A 273 9.92 32.10 6.80
CA ARG A 273 8.95 31.09 7.28
C ARG A 273 8.86 29.85 6.38
N LYS A 274 9.93 29.56 5.64
CA LYS A 274 10.07 28.41 4.75
C LYS A 274 11.32 27.62 5.10
N TRP A 275 11.27 26.31 4.94
CA TRP A 275 12.40 25.44 5.27
C TRP A 275 13.67 25.87 4.52
N THR A 276 14.76 26.06 5.23
CA THR A 276 16.11 26.24 4.66
C THR A 276 16.88 24.94 4.58
N THR A 277 16.35 23.89 5.24
CA THR A 277 16.96 22.57 5.40
C THR A 277 16.23 21.43 4.69
N PHE A 278 15.20 21.75 3.89
CA PHE A 278 14.44 20.74 3.14
C PHE A 278 15.26 20.17 1.99
N LEU A 279 15.52 18.86 2.04
CA LEU A 279 16.11 18.07 0.98
C LEU A 279 15.29 16.80 0.76
N LYS A 280 15.24 16.30 -0.48
CA LYS A 280 14.64 15.01 -0.84
C LYS A 280 15.51 14.20 -1.79
N ALA A 281 15.44 12.89 -1.67
CA ALA A 281 16.11 11.92 -2.53
C ALA A 281 15.14 10.83 -2.98
N ARG A 282 15.45 10.17 -4.11
CA ARG A 282 14.68 8.99 -4.54
C ARG A 282 14.96 7.82 -3.61
N LEU A 283 13.90 7.16 -3.16
CA LEU A 283 13.95 5.93 -2.40
C LEU A 283 13.65 4.75 -3.33
N VAL A 284 14.62 3.85 -3.54
CA VAL A 284 14.54 2.80 -4.57
C VAL A 284 14.15 1.47 -3.94
N CYS A 285 13.07 0.87 -4.42
CA CYS A 285 12.78 -0.55 -4.21
C CYS A 285 12.63 -1.19 -5.59
N SER A 286 13.57 -2.06 -5.97
CA SER A 286 13.59 -2.65 -7.31
C SER A 286 14.18 -4.05 -7.30
N ALA A 287 13.77 -4.89 -8.24
CA ALA A 287 14.40 -6.15 -8.57
C ALA A 287 15.05 -6.01 -9.96
N PRO A 288 16.34 -5.61 -10.02
CA PRO A 288 17.00 -5.26 -11.28
C PRO A 288 17.05 -6.41 -12.28
N ASP A 289 17.25 -7.63 -11.77
CA ASP A 289 17.29 -8.87 -12.57
C ASP A 289 15.99 -9.09 -13.36
N TRP A 290 14.88 -8.55 -12.86
CA TRP A 290 13.54 -8.68 -13.43
C TRP A 290 13.05 -7.38 -14.10
N GLN A 291 13.89 -6.33 -14.10
CA GLN A 291 13.54 -4.99 -14.56
C GLN A 291 12.27 -4.43 -13.87
N LEU A 292 12.03 -4.81 -12.61
CA LEU A 292 10.87 -4.40 -11.84
C LEU A 292 11.21 -3.28 -10.86
N TYR A 293 10.41 -2.21 -10.89
CA TYR A 293 10.49 -1.09 -9.95
C TYR A 293 9.20 -0.96 -9.16
N PHE A 294 9.33 -1.00 -7.83
CA PHE A 294 8.22 -0.81 -6.89
C PHE A 294 8.18 0.65 -6.47
N ASN A 295 7.52 1.45 -7.29
CA ASN A 295 7.58 2.90 -7.16
C ASN A 295 6.53 3.51 -6.21
N GLN A 296 5.51 2.75 -5.81
CA GLN A 296 4.41 3.25 -4.97
C GLN A 296 4.59 2.80 -3.52
N LEU A 297 5.15 3.67 -2.67
CA LEU A 297 5.21 3.45 -1.23
C LEU A 297 3.79 3.48 -0.62
N GLN A 298 3.44 2.45 0.16
CA GLN A 298 2.14 2.27 0.81
C GLN A 298 2.21 2.48 2.32
N ALA A 299 3.25 1.96 2.98
CA ALA A 299 3.45 2.09 4.42
C ALA A 299 4.94 2.17 4.76
N LEU A 300 5.21 2.71 5.95
CA LEU A 300 6.55 2.85 6.51
C LEU A 300 6.53 2.41 7.97
N HIS A 301 7.56 1.68 8.38
CA HIS A 301 7.87 1.46 9.79
C HIS A 301 9.30 1.89 10.09
N THR A 302 9.47 2.63 11.18
CA THR A 302 10.79 3.04 11.69
C THR A 302 11.14 2.19 12.89
N LEU A 303 12.21 1.41 12.77
CA LEU A 303 12.75 0.60 13.85
C LEU A 303 13.98 1.31 14.43
N LEU A 304 13.77 1.98 15.57
CA LEU A 304 14.84 2.62 16.33
C LEU A 304 15.67 1.55 17.04
N ASP A 305 16.98 1.79 17.13
CA ASP A 305 17.92 0.97 17.89
C ASP A 305 18.41 1.76 19.13
N ALA A 306 19.21 1.13 19.99
CA ALA A 306 19.83 1.81 21.15
C ALA A 306 20.68 3.02 20.72
N SER A 307 21.26 2.96 19.53
CA SER A 307 21.92 4.07 18.86
C SER A 307 21.13 4.48 17.63
N TRP A 308 20.90 5.78 17.46
CA TRP A 308 20.21 6.32 16.29
C TRP A 308 20.91 5.97 14.97
N HIS A 309 22.24 5.74 14.98
CA HIS A 309 23.01 5.34 13.79
C HIS A 309 22.49 4.05 13.15
N ASN A 310 21.95 3.13 13.95
CA ASN A 310 21.43 1.84 13.48
C ASN A 310 19.92 1.88 13.16
N THR A 311 19.33 3.08 13.07
CA THR A 311 17.92 3.25 12.73
C THR A 311 17.65 2.64 11.36
N THR A 312 16.65 1.77 11.30
CA THR A 312 16.26 1.04 10.10
C THR A 312 14.84 1.42 9.68
N PHE A 313 14.64 1.68 8.40
CA PHE A 313 13.34 1.98 7.81
C PHE A 313 12.88 0.81 6.95
N PHE A 314 11.67 0.33 7.20
CA PHE A 314 11.02 -0.68 6.36
C PHE A 314 9.92 -0.01 5.55
N GLY A 315 10.02 -0.09 4.22
CA GLY A 315 9.00 0.42 3.31
C GLY A 315 8.23 -0.71 2.65
N VAL A 316 6.90 -0.58 2.61
CA VAL A 316 6.01 -1.44 1.83
C VAL A 316 5.72 -0.76 0.50
N PHE A 317 5.96 -1.45 -0.61
CA PHE A 317 5.81 -0.90 -1.95
C PHE A 317 4.89 -1.74 -2.81
N ARG A 318 4.22 -1.10 -3.76
CA ARG A 318 3.40 -1.75 -4.79
C ARG A 318 3.97 -1.51 -6.19
N ALA A 319 3.84 -2.52 -7.04
CA ALA A 319 4.08 -2.45 -8.47
C ALA A 319 2.99 -3.20 -9.24
N ARG A 320 2.93 -2.95 -10.55
CA ARG A 320 2.14 -3.74 -11.50
C ARG A 320 3.06 -4.35 -12.54
N TRP A 321 2.89 -5.63 -12.80
CA TRP A 321 3.62 -6.36 -13.83
C TRP A 321 2.65 -7.08 -14.76
N GLY A 322 2.36 -6.46 -15.91
CA GLY A 322 1.22 -6.86 -16.72
C GLY A 322 -0.08 -6.68 -15.94
N ASP A 323 -0.87 -7.74 -15.83
CA ASP A 323 -2.13 -7.77 -15.06
C ASP A 323 -1.94 -8.26 -13.60
N VAL A 324 -0.69 -8.45 -13.17
CA VAL A 324 -0.36 -8.94 -11.84
C VAL A 324 -0.02 -7.78 -10.92
N ASP A 325 -0.71 -7.71 -9.78
CA ASP A 325 -0.32 -6.82 -8.69
C ASP A 325 0.79 -7.47 -7.86
N LEU A 326 1.85 -6.71 -7.59
CA LEU A 326 2.99 -7.14 -6.80
C LEU A 326 3.16 -6.22 -5.60
N SER A 327 3.50 -6.80 -4.46
CA SER A 327 3.91 -6.05 -3.27
C SER A 327 5.31 -6.45 -2.84
N ALA A 328 6.08 -5.50 -2.33
CA ALA A 328 7.44 -5.71 -1.87
C ALA A 328 7.70 -5.03 -0.52
N VAL A 329 8.61 -5.59 0.26
CA VAL A 329 9.19 -4.95 1.45
C VAL A 329 10.66 -4.68 1.19
N CYS A 330 11.08 -3.43 1.36
CA CYS A 330 12.49 -3.02 1.28
C CYS A 330 12.96 -2.46 2.63
N GLU A 331 14.22 -2.72 2.96
CA GLU A 331 14.91 -2.27 4.18
C GLU A 331 15.94 -1.20 3.83
N TYR A 332 15.98 -0.10 4.58
CA TYR A 332 16.92 1.01 4.38
C TYR A 332 17.58 1.37 5.70
N GLN A 333 18.89 1.67 5.66
CA GLN A 333 19.63 2.13 6.83
C GLN A 333 19.77 3.65 6.79
N LEU A 334 19.70 4.30 7.96
CA LEU A 334 19.85 5.75 8.07
C LEU A 334 21.18 6.26 7.50
N GLU A 335 22.28 5.52 7.70
CA GLU A 335 23.61 5.87 7.19
C GLU A 335 23.62 6.09 5.67
N GLU A 336 22.92 5.24 4.91
CA GLU A 336 22.81 5.37 3.45
C GLU A 336 22.00 6.60 3.04
N ILE A 337 20.94 6.92 3.79
CA ILE A 337 20.13 8.13 3.59
C ILE A 337 20.98 9.38 3.85
N GLN A 338 21.78 9.39 4.93
CA GLN A 338 22.69 10.48 5.26
C GLN A 338 23.73 10.69 4.17
N ARG A 339 24.37 9.61 3.71
CA ARG A 339 25.35 9.61 2.62
C ARG A 339 24.80 10.30 1.36
N VAL A 340 23.56 9.98 0.98
CA VAL A 340 22.90 10.59 -0.19
C VAL A 340 22.60 12.09 0.02
N PHE A 341 22.16 12.50 1.22
CA PHE A 341 21.95 13.92 1.52
C PHE A 341 23.26 14.73 1.60
N GLU A 342 24.38 14.07 1.83
CA GLU A 342 25.73 14.62 1.73
C GLU A 342 26.32 14.55 0.31
N GLY A 343 25.59 13.93 -0.63
CA GLY A 343 25.97 13.78 -2.04
C GLY A 343 25.70 14.99 -2.93
N PRO A 344 25.82 14.86 -4.26
CA PRO A 344 25.57 15.93 -5.21
C PRO A 344 24.08 16.25 -5.38
N TYR A 345 23.77 17.51 -5.70
CA TYR A 345 22.42 17.98 -6.03
C TYR A 345 22.07 17.69 -7.48
N LYS A 346 20.77 17.67 -7.78
CA LYS A 346 20.23 17.58 -9.14
C LYS A 346 19.69 18.93 -9.61
N GLU A 347 19.91 19.25 -10.87
CA GLU A 347 19.46 20.49 -11.52
C GLU A 347 18.81 20.19 -12.88
N TYR A 348 17.84 21.02 -13.26
CA TYR A 348 17.29 21.03 -14.60
C TYR A 348 18.16 21.86 -15.54
N HIS A 349 18.77 21.21 -16.52
CA HIS A 349 19.61 21.86 -17.53
C HIS A 349 18.73 22.36 -18.68
N GLU A 350 18.35 23.64 -18.65
CA GLU A 350 17.47 24.25 -19.67
C GLU A 350 17.96 24.02 -21.11
N GLN A 351 19.26 24.09 -21.35
CA GLN A 351 19.84 23.91 -22.69
C GLN A 351 19.66 22.48 -23.23
N ALA A 352 19.74 21.49 -22.34
CA ALA A 352 19.59 20.08 -22.67
C ALA A 352 18.16 19.57 -22.43
N GLN A 353 17.27 20.43 -21.93
CA GLN A 353 15.89 20.14 -21.52
C GLN A 353 15.77 18.90 -20.63
N LYS A 354 16.78 18.62 -19.79
CA LYS A 354 16.84 17.41 -18.99
C LYS A 354 17.35 17.68 -17.58
N TRP A 355 16.94 16.84 -16.64
CA TRP A 355 17.53 16.83 -15.31
C TRP A 355 18.87 16.10 -15.30
N GLY A 356 19.80 16.58 -14.48
CA GLY A 356 21.10 15.94 -14.31
C GLY A 356 21.85 16.47 -13.10
N ARG A 357 23.00 15.87 -12.83
CA ARG A 357 23.89 16.26 -11.74
C ARG A 357 24.29 17.75 -11.84
N TYR A 358 24.18 18.46 -10.72
CA TYR A 358 24.80 19.77 -10.56
C TYR A 358 26.32 19.62 -10.45
N THR A 359 27.06 20.37 -11.28
CA THR A 359 28.52 20.22 -11.41
C THR A 359 29.31 21.47 -11.03
N ASP A 360 28.64 22.61 -10.94
CA ASP A 360 29.23 23.88 -10.53
C ASP A 360 29.54 23.90 -9.01
N PRO A 361 30.30 24.90 -8.52
CA PRO A 361 30.63 25.01 -7.11
C PRO A 361 29.40 25.22 -6.22
N VAL A 362 29.20 24.31 -5.25
CA VAL A 362 28.14 24.43 -4.23
C VAL A 362 28.47 25.57 -3.25
N PRO A 363 27.51 26.46 -2.90
CA PRO A 363 27.73 27.50 -1.90
C PRO A 363 28.17 26.99 -0.53
N SER A 364 28.83 27.85 0.24
CA SER A 364 29.23 27.61 1.63
C SER A 364 28.60 28.66 2.54
N PRO A 365 27.93 28.30 3.66
CA PRO A 365 27.65 26.94 4.17
C PRO A 365 26.88 26.07 3.17
N ARG A 366 27.03 24.75 3.30
CA ARG A 366 26.38 23.76 2.43
C ARG A 366 24.85 23.93 2.49
N PRO A 367 24.16 24.16 1.35
CA PRO A 367 22.71 24.31 1.33
C PRO A 367 21.99 23.07 1.88
N GLY A 368 21.08 23.25 2.83
CA GLY A 368 20.31 22.14 3.41
C GLY A 368 20.95 21.46 4.65
N SER A 369 22.15 21.85 5.07
CA SER A 369 22.76 21.32 6.31
C SER A 369 22.17 21.97 7.55
N CYS A 370 22.11 21.23 8.66
CA CYS A 370 21.74 21.80 9.95
C CYS A 370 22.85 22.71 10.50
N ILE A 371 22.49 23.64 11.38
CA ILE A 371 23.45 24.51 12.06
C ILE A 371 24.27 23.69 13.06
N ASN A 372 25.52 23.41 12.71
CA ASN A 372 26.45 22.62 13.51
C ASN A 372 27.61 23.46 14.08
N ASN A 373 28.60 22.84 14.73
CA ASN A 373 29.73 23.54 15.34
C ASN A 373 30.59 24.32 14.32
N TRP A 374 30.69 23.85 13.07
CA TRP A 374 31.39 24.59 12.02
C TRP A 374 30.63 25.88 11.68
N HIS A 375 29.30 25.82 11.54
CA HIS A 375 28.46 26.98 11.29
C HIS A 375 28.60 28.03 12.39
N ARG A 376 28.50 27.61 13.65
CA ARG A 376 28.63 28.50 14.83
C ARG A 376 29.98 29.20 14.88
N ARG A 377 31.07 28.50 14.55
CA ARG A 377 32.43 29.09 14.50
C ARG A 377 32.61 30.13 13.38
N HIS A 378 31.78 30.07 12.34
CA HIS A 378 31.79 31.01 11.22
C HIS A 378 30.68 32.08 11.33
N GLY A 379 30.08 32.24 12.52
CA GLY A 379 29.10 33.28 12.80
C GLY A 379 27.66 32.95 12.37
N TYR A 380 27.35 31.69 12.08
CA TYR A 380 26.00 31.22 11.79
C TYR A 380 25.47 30.40 12.98
N THR A 381 24.73 31.06 13.86
CA THR A 381 24.10 30.48 15.05
C THR A 381 22.66 30.01 14.80
N SER A 382 22.03 30.50 13.73
CA SER A 382 20.67 30.17 13.31
C SER A 382 20.54 30.17 11.78
N SER A 383 19.50 29.52 11.24
CA SER A 383 19.20 29.56 9.80
C SER A 383 18.91 30.98 9.28
N LEU A 384 18.52 31.91 10.15
CA LEU A 384 18.30 33.32 9.81
C LEU A 384 19.57 34.03 9.35
N GLU A 385 20.73 33.57 9.81
CA GLU A 385 22.04 34.17 9.51
C GLU A 385 22.69 33.56 8.26
N LEU A 386 22.04 32.58 7.63
CA LEU A 386 22.55 31.94 6.43
C LEU A 386 22.61 32.93 5.26
N PRO A 387 23.69 32.93 4.46
CA PRO A 387 23.82 33.77 3.29
C PRO A 387 22.71 33.56 2.24
N ASP A 388 22.25 34.65 1.61
CA ASP A 388 21.19 34.61 0.59
C ASP A 388 21.57 33.72 -0.62
N ASN A 389 22.85 33.56 -0.96
CA ASN A 389 23.27 32.65 -2.05
C ASN A 389 23.02 31.18 -1.69
N THR A 390 23.32 30.74 -0.46
CA THR A 390 22.99 29.41 0.07
C THR A 390 21.48 29.19 0.07
N LEU A 391 20.70 30.18 0.51
CA LEU A 391 19.23 30.08 0.57
C LEU A 391 18.57 30.05 -0.81
N ASN A 392 19.05 30.86 -1.76
CA ASN A 392 18.57 30.82 -3.14
C ASN A 392 18.94 29.51 -3.84
N PHE A 393 20.09 28.93 -3.49
CA PHE A 393 20.50 27.63 -4.01
C PHE A 393 19.57 26.52 -3.54
N ILE A 394 19.37 26.35 -2.23
CA ILE A 394 18.49 25.29 -1.70
C ILE A 394 17.05 25.46 -2.18
N LYS A 395 16.61 26.72 -2.34
CA LYS A 395 15.29 27.01 -2.90
C LYS A 395 15.08 26.39 -4.27
N LYS A 396 16.12 26.28 -5.11
CA LYS A 396 16.06 25.73 -6.47
C LYS A 396 16.49 24.26 -6.57
N HIS A 397 17.31 23.78 -5.62
CA HIS A 397 17.94 22.46 -5.65
C HIS A 397 17.59 21.59 -4.44
N PRO A 398 16.30 21.31 -4.15
CA PRO A 398 15.94 20.43 -3.04
C PRO A 398 16.15 18.93 -3.35
N LEU A 399 16.33 18.55 -4.62
CA LEU A 399 16.43 17.16 -5.07
C LEU A 399 17.90 16.71 -5.16
N MET A 400 18.22 15.57 -4.54
CA MET A 400 19.54 14.93 -4.64
C MET A 400 19.67 14.14 -5.96
N GLU A 401 20.88 14.06 -6.50
CA GLU A 401 21.16 13.29 -7.72
C GLU A 401 21.28 11.79 -7.42
N GLU A 402 21.91 11.44 -6.30
CA GLU A 402 22.02 10.06 -5.86
C GLU A 402 20.70 9.53 -5.30
N GLN A 403 20.54 8.22 -5.35
CA GLN A 403 19.33 7.51 -4.93
C GLN A 403 19.67 6.68 -3.69
N VAL A 404 18.69 6.49 -2.81
CA VAL A 404 18.81 5.64 -1.63
C VAL A 404 18.42 4.22 -2.03
N ASP A 405 19.41 3.34 -2.08
CA ASP A 405 19.24 1.93 -2.38
C ASP A 405 18.86 1.13 -1.11
N PRO A 406 18.12 0.01 -1.24
CA PRO A 406 17.81 -0.83 -0.10
C PRO A 406 19.09 -1.55 0.35
N ARG A 407 19.17 -1.90 1.64
CA ARG A 407 20.35 -2.48 2.30
C ARG A 407 21.00 -3.65 1.53
N TRP A 408 20.19 -4.45 0.85
CA TRP A 408 20.63 -5.65 0.12
C TRP A 408 20.64 -5.47 -1.40
N GLY A 409 20.43 -4.25 -1.92
CA GLY A 409 20.29 -3.95 -3.34
C GLY A 409 19.02 -4.51 -4.00
N ARG A 410 18.13 -5.13 -3.21
CA ARG A 410 16.87 -5.77 -3.63
C ARG A 410 15.84 -5.77 -2.49
N PRO A 411 14.57 -6.13 -2.75
CA PRO A 411 13.57 -6.29 -1.69
C PRO A 411 13.88 -7.49 -0.79
N LEU A 412 13.48 -7.39 0.48
CA LEU A 412 13.51 -8.50 1.44
C LEU A 412 12.47 -9.58 1.11
N LEU A 413 11.31 -9.16 0.63
CA LEU A 413 10.18 -10.01 0.31
C LEU A 413 9.40 -9.41 -0.85
N VAL A 414 9.03 -10.24 -1.82
CA VAL A 414 8.05 -9.91 -2.86
C VAL A 414 6.93 -10.94 -2.84
N LYS A 415 5.68 -10.48 -2.92
CA LYS A 415 4.50 -11.33 -3.08
C LYS A 415 3.71 -10.95 -4.32
N LYS A 416 3.26 -11.98 -5.02
CA LYS A 416 2.37 -11.87 -6.17
C LYS A 416 0.92 -12.01 -5.73
N ASP A 417 0.03 -11.23 -6.33
CA ASP A 417 -1.41 -11.25 -6.09
C ASP A 417 -1.80 -11.02 -4.61
N THR A 418 -0.90 -10.42 -3.83
CA THR A 418 -1.14 -10.03 -2.44
C THR A 418 -0.77 -8.58 -2.30
N ASN A 419 -1.74 -7.75 -1.92
CA ASN A 419 -1.53 -6.33 -1.67
C ASN A 419 -1.09 -6.14 -0.22
N PHE A 420 0.17 -5.78 0.02
CA PHE A 420 0.62 -5.39 1.34
C PHE A 420 0.12 -3.99 1.67
N THR A 421 -0.36 -3.79 2.90
CA THR A 421 -0.97 -2.55 3.34
C THR A 421 -0.13 -1.85 4.39
N HIS A 422 0.15 -2.52 5.50
CA HIS A 422 0.86 -1.98 6.67
C HIS A 422 1.96 -2.93 7.12
N LEU A 423 2.94 -2.41 7.86
CA LEU A 423 4.03 -3.21 8.42
C LEU A 423 4.43 -2.66 9.78
N VAL A 424 4.71 -3.57 10.71
CA VAL A 424 5.46 -3.27 11.94
C VAL A 424 6.57 -4.30 12.12
N ALA A 425 7.67 -3.89 12.74
CA ALA A 425 8.79 -4.77 13.01
C ALA A 425 9.08 -4.84 14.51
N ASP A 426 9.57 -5.98 14.96
CA ASP A 426 10.05 -6.19 16.33
C ASP A 426 11.47 -6.73 16.34
N ARG A 427 12.23 -6.37 17.37
CA ARG A 427 13.51 -7.01 17.68
C ARG A 427 13.33 -7.97 18.85
N VAL A 428 13.75 -9.21 18.63
CA VAL A 428 13.64 -10.30 19.61
C VAL A 428 14.98 -11.00 19.74
N VAL A 429 15.40 -11.24 20.98
CA VAL A 429 16.63 -12.00 21.27
C VAL A 429 16.27 -13.48 21.33
N GLY A 430 16.90 -14.28 20.48
CA GLY A 430 16.76 -15.75 20.49
C GLY A 430 17.53 -16.40 21.63
N LEU A 431 17.36 -17.71 21.80
CA LEU A 431 18.10 -18.50 22.80
C LEU A 431 19.61 -18.57 22.55
N ASP A 432 20.04 -18.32 21.32
CA ASP A 432 21.45 -18.20 20.93
C ASP A 432 22.07 -16.85 21.32
N GLY A 433 21.28 -15.93 21.89
CA GLY A 433 21.70 -14.57 22.22
C GLY A 433 21.76 -13.63 21.02
N ALA A 434 21.42 -14.10 19.81
CA ALA A 434 21.35 -13.27 18.63
C ALA A 434 20.04 -12.49 18.59
N THR A 435 20.09 -11.27 18.06
CA THR A 435 18.89 -10.44 17.86
C THR A 435 18.36 -10.66 16.45
N TYR A 436 17.08 -11.03 16.37
CA TYR A 436 16.35 -11.22 15.12
C TYR A 436 15.32 -10.12 14.93
N THR A 437 15.12 -9.71 13.68
CA THR A 437 14.04 -8.80 13.29
C THR A 437 12.87 -9.59 12.75
N VAL A 438 11.70 -9.47 13.38
CA VAL A 438 10.45 -10.09 12.92
C VAL A 438 9.54 -9.02 12.36
N LEU A 439 9.03 -9.26 11.14
CA LEU A 439 8.12 -8.39 10.42
C LEU A 439 6.70 -8.96 10.53
N PHE A 440 5.74 -8.08 10.81
CA PHE A 440 4.30 -8.34 10.73
C PHE A 440 3.73 -7.47 9.63
N ILE A 441 3.21 -8.09 8.57
CA ILE A 441 2.83 -7.42 7.32
C ILE A 441 1.33 -7.63 7.11
N GLY A 442 0.56 -6.55 7.15
CA GLY A 442 -0.87 -6.54 6.84
C GLY A 442 -1.12 -6.64 5.34
N THR A 443 -2.27 -7.19 4.97
CA THR A 443 -2.67 -7.40 3.58
C THR A 443 -4.06 -6.83 3.28
N GLY A 444 -4.34 -6.61 1.99
CA GLY A 444 -5.61 -6.07 1.49
C GLY A 444 -6.81 -7.02 1.64
N ASP A 445 -6.56 -8.30 1.91
CA ASP A 445 -7.54 -9.37 2.08
C ASP A 445 -7.61 -9.89 3.53
N GLY A 446 -7.04 -9.13 4.48
CA GLY A 446 -7.28 -9.34 5.92
C GLY A 446 -6.33 -10.30 6.61
N TRP A 447 -5.25 -10.69 5.94
CA TRP A 447 -4.16 -11.47 6.54
C TRP A 447 -3.08 -10.59 7.17
N VAL A 448 -2.44 -11.15 8.18
CA VAL A 448 -1.14 -10.70 8.68
C VAL A 448 -0.11 -11.79 8.42
N LEU A 449 0.92 -11.47 7.62
CA LEU A 449 2.08 -12.34 7.43
C LEU A 449 3.10 -12.08 8.53
N LYS A 450 3.61 -13.15 9.15
CA LYS A 450 4.70 -13.10 10.13
C LYS A 450 5.97 -13.66 9.49
N ALA A 451 7.02 -12.88 9.48
CA ALA A 451 8.27 -13.20 8.80
C ALA A 451 9.48 -12.86 9.66
N VAL A 452 10.51 -13.70 9.64
CA VAL A 452 11.80 -13.38 10.29
C VAL A 452 12.84 -13.02 9.23
N SER A 453 13.50 -11.87 9.41
CA SER A 453 14.64 -11.47 8.59
C SER A 453 15.89 -12.22 9.08
N LEU A 454 16.56 -12.90 8.16
CA LEU A 454 17.77 -13.70 8.42
C LEU A 454 18.97 -13.10 7.66
N GLY A 455 18.98 -11.78 7.50
CA GLY A 455 19.96 -11.05 6.68
C GLY A 455 19.44 -10.88 5.24
N PRO A 456 20.09 -11.46 4.22
CA PRO A 456 19.74 -11.22 2.82
C PRO A 456 18.52 -12.01 2.32
N TRP A 457 17.86 -12.77 3.20
CA TRP A 457 16.63 -13.52 2.92
C TRP A 457 15.69 -13.53 4.12
N VAL A 458 14.44 -13.90 3.86
CA VAL A 458 13.34 -13.93 4.83
C VAL A 458 12.76 -15.34 4.93
N HIS A 459 12.37 -15.75 6.13
CA HIS A 459 11.56 -16.95 6.35
C HIS A 459 10.14 -16.55 6.75
N LEU A 460 9.15 -16.90 5.93
CA LEU A 460 7.73 -16.67 6.24
C LEU A 460 7.25 -17.76 7.21
N ILE A 461 7.17 -17.39 8.49
CA ILE A 461 6.79 -18.30 9.58
C ILE A 461 5.33 -18.72 9.40
N GLU A 462 4.43 -17.76 9.20
CA GLU A 462 3.00 -18.02 9.06
C GLU A 462 2.21 -16.85 8.49
N GLU A 463 0.98 -17.14 8.06
CA GLU A 463 -0.05 -16.16 7.73
C GLU A 463 -1.29 -16.38 8.61
N LEU A 464 -1.85 -15.28 9.11
CA LEU A 464 -2.95 -15.26 10.07
C LEU A 464 -4.14 -14.51 9.47
N GLN A 465 -5.29 -15.15 9.26
CA GLN A 465 -6.50 -14.46 8.77
C GLN A 465 -7.12 -13.64 9.91
N VAL A 466 -6.70 -12.39 10.03
CA VAL A 466 -7.13 -11.49 11.12
C VAL A 466 -8.54 -10.96 10.86
N PHE A 467 -8.86 -10.58 9.62
CA PHE A 467 -10.19 -10.09 9.23
C PHE A 467 -10.74 -10.93 8.08
N ASP A 468 -12.01 -11.28 8.13
CA ASP A 468 -12.66 -12.00 7.02
C ASP A 468 -13.05 -11.00 5.93
N GLN A 469 -12.34 -11.01 4.79
CA GLN A 469 -12.62 -10.19 3.59
C GLN A 469 -12.50 -8.67 3.77
N GLU A 470 -11.83 -8.18 4.82
CA GLU A 470 -11.51 -6.75 5.00
C GLU A 470 -10.00 -6.50 5.07
N PRO A 471 -9.48 -5.39 4.49
CA PRO A 471 -8.07 -5.06 4.55
C PRO A 471 -7.59 -4.76 5.98
N VAL A 472 -6.34 -5.09 6.26
CA VAL A 472 -5.63 -4.60 7.44
C VAL A 472 -5.21 -3.15 7.17
N GLU A 473 -5.94 -2.18 7.71
CA GLU A 473 -5.72 -0.74 7.46
C GLU A 473 -4.97 -0.03 8.60
N SER A 474 -4.60 -0.74 9.67
CA SER A 474 -3.69 -0.23 10.70
C SER A 474 -3.00 -1.37 11.44
N LEU A 475 -1.72 -1.18 11.82
CA LEU A 475 -0.95 -2.12 12.63
C LEU A 475 -0.07 -1.36 13.62
N VAL A 476 -0.14 -1.74 14.90
CA VAL A 476 0.77 -1.24 15.94
C VAL A 476 1.20 -2.37 16.86
N LEU A 477 2.42 -2.30 17.37
CA LEU A 477 3.02 -3.31 18.24
C LEU A 477 3.39 -2.69 19.59
N SER A 478 2.91 -3.29 20.67
CA SER A 478 3.30 -2.89 22.02
C SER A 478 4.69 -3.42 22.37
N GLN A 479 5.50 -2.53 22.93
CA GLN A 479 6.85 -2.79 23.43
C GLN A 479 6.86 -3.02 24.96
N SER A 480 5.71 -3.24 25.59
CA SER A 480 5.58 -3.60 27.00
C SER A 480 6.21 -4.97 27.31
N LYS A 481 6.25 -5.35 28.59
CA LYS A 481 6.71 -6.68 29.02
C LYS A 481 5.97 -7.82 28.30
N GLN A 482 4.69 -7.62 28.00
CA GLN A 482 3.88 -8.56 27.21
C GLN A 482 3.61 -7.94 25.84
N LYS A 483 4.51 -8.22 24.89
CA LYS A 483 4.37 -7.69 23.53
C LYS A 483 3.10 -8.25 22.86
N LEU A 484 2.29 -7.36 22.32
CA LEU A 484 1.02 -7.65 21.65
C LEU A 484 0.94 -6.87 20.34
N LEU A 485 0.29 -7.46 19.34
CA LEU A 485 0.01 -6.85 18.05
C LEU A 485 -1.45 -6.41 18.01
N PHE A 486 -1.70 -5.18 17.55
CA PHE A 486 -3.04 -4.68 17.31
C PHE A 486 -3.22 -4.37 15.83
N ALA A 487 -4.34 -4.82 15.27
CA ALA A 487 -4.72 -4.61 13.89
C ALA A 487 -6.07 -3.89 13.80
N GLY A 488 -6.15 -2.86 12.96
CA GLY A 488 -7.37 -2.12 12.68
C GLY A 488 -7.90 -2.40 11.27
N SER A 489 -9.22 -2.42 11.14
CA SER A 489 -9.96 -2.54 9.87
C SER A 489 -11.14 -1.55 9.86
N ARG A 490 -11.95 -1.58 8.81
CA ARG A 490 -13.15 -0.74 8.73
C ARG A 490 -14.22 -1.13 9.73
N SER A 491 -14.33 -2.40 10.11
CA SER A 491 -15.40 -2.85 11.00
C SER A 491 -14.95 -3.17 12.43
N GLN A 492 -13.67 -3.45 12.65
CA GLN A 492 -13.20 -4.01 13.92
C GLN A 492 -11.72 -3.74 14.23
N LEU A 493 -11.41 -3.80 15.53
CA LEU A 493 -10.09 -3.81 16.12
C LEU A 493 -9.78 -5.21 16.64
N VAL A 494 -8.58 -5.74 16.37
CA VAL A 494 -8.14 -7.06 16.82
C VAL A 494 -6.84 -6.95 17.58
N GLN A 495 -6.75 -7.70 18.69
CA GLN A 495 -5.55 -7.90 19.49
C GLN A 495 -5.06 -9.35 19.31
N LEU A 496 -3.77 -9.52 19.02
CA LEU A 496 -3.11 -10.81 18.84
C LEU A 496 -1.82 -10.91 19.67
N PRO A 497 -1.48 -12.10 20.22
CA PRO A 497 -0.14 -12.36 20.70
C PRO A 497 0.85 -12.45 19.53
N LEU A 498 2.13 -12.15 19.78
CA LEU A 498 3.16 -12.25 18.73
C LEU A 498 3.44 -13.69 18.28
N ALA A 499 3.14 -14.68 19.12
CA ALA A 499 3.27 -16.10 18.78
C ALA A 499 2.31 -16.97 19.59
N ASP A 500 1.74 -17.98 18.94
CA ASP A 500 1.07 -19.11 19.59
C ASP A 500 1.95 -20.36 19.42
N CYS A 501 2.85 -20.59 20.37
CA CYS A 501 3.80 -21.70 20.31
C CYS A 501 3.12 -23.07 20.57
N VAL A 502 1.95 -23.09 21.21
CA VAL A 502 1.28 -24.34 21.64
C VAL A 502 0.81 -25.16 20.44
N LYS A 503 0.58 -24.51 19.29
CA LYS A 503 0.23 -25.19 18.03
C LYS A 503 1.32 -26.14 17.52
N TYR A 504 2.59 -25.96 17.92
CA TYR A 504 3.67 -26.84 17.51
C TYR A 504 3.78 -28.05 18.44
N ARG A 505 3.41 -29.22 17.92
CA ARG A 505 3.14 -30.41 18.76
C ARG A 505 4.35 -31.30 19.06
N SER A 506 5.50 -31.02 18.45
CA SER A 506 6.72 -31.81 18.62
C SER A 506 7.97 -30.92 18.57
N CYS A 507 9.10 -31.42 19.07
CA CYS A 507 10.39 -30.72 18.99
C CYS A 507 10.71 -30.31 17.55
N ALA A 508 10.59 -31.24 16.60
CA ALA A 508 10.90 -30.96 15.21
C ALA A 508 9.94 -29.91 14.61
N ASP A 509 8.64 -29.97 14.89
CA ASP A 509 7.69 -28.94 14.41
C ASP A 509 7.96 -27.55 15.03
N CYS A 510 8.34 -27.50 16.31
CA CYS A 510 8.67 -26.26 17.02
C CYS A 510 9.96 -25.62 16.49
N VAL A 511 11.00 -26.42 16.23
CA VAL A 511 12.28 -25.92 15.69
C VAL A 511 12.13 -25.54 14.21
N LEU A 512 11.43 -26.34 13.39
CA LEU A 512 11.18 -26.02 11.98
C LEU A 512 10.33 -24.77 11.77
N ALA A 513 9.55 -24.36 12.79
CA ALA A 513 8.86 -23.08 12.75
C ALA A 513 9.82 -21.90 12.55
N ARG A 514 11.06 -22.01 13.07
CA ARG A 514 12.07 -20.94 13.08
C ARG A 514 11.53 -19.64 13.66
N ASP A 515 10.64 -19.76 14.63
CA ASP A 515 9.98 -18.65 15.29
C ASP A 515 10.81 -18.22 16.51
N PRO A 516 11.46 -17.04 16.49
CA PRO A 516 12.32 -16.60 17.60
C PRO A 516 11.55 -16.38 18.92
N TYR A 517 10.22 -16.33 18.90
CA TYR A 517 9.41 -16.28 20.13
C TYR A 517 9.16 -17.66 20.75
N CYS A 518 9.40 -18.75 20.02
CA CYS A 518 9.06 -20.11 20.44
C CYS A 518 10.28 -21.00 20.64
N ALA A 519 10.25 -21.84 21.68
CA ALA A 519 11.26 -22.84 21.97
C ALA A 519 10.63 -24.14 22.48
N TRP A 520 11.27 -25.27 22.19
CA TRP A 520 10.85 -26.57 22.70
C TRP A 520 11.38 -26.79 24.11
N SER A 521 10.49 -27.04 25.07
CA SER A 521 10.87 -27.45 26.42
C SER A 521 10.95 -28.97 26.52
N VAL A 522 12.17 -29.48 26.75
CA VAL A 522 12.40 -30.92 26.92
C VAL A 522 11.67 -31.46 28.14
N ASN A 523 11.66 -30.67 29.23
CA ASN A 523 11.07 -31.05 30.51
C ASN A 523 9.55 -31.27 30.40
N THR A 524 8.83 -30.36 29.74
CA THR A 524 7.37 -30.45 29.58
C THR A 524 6.95 -31.18 28.30
N SER A 525 7.90 -31.46 27.40
CA SER A 525 7.64 -32.00 26.06
C SER A 525 6.61 -31.18 25.29
N ARG A 526 6.75 -29.85 25.33
CA ARG A 526 5.86 -28.87 24.66
C ARG A 526 6.66 -27.71 24.09
N CYS A 527 6.16 -27.13 23.00
CA CYS A 527 6.66 -25.86 22.49
C CYS A 527 6.05 -24.71 23.31
N VAL A 528 6.88 -23.81 23.80
CA VAL A 528 6.52 -22.73 24.74
C VAL A 528 7.15 -21.41 24.29
N ALA A 529 6.61 -20.30 24.78
CA ALA A 529 7.25 -19.00 24.60
C ALA A 529 8.56 -18.90 25.39
N VAL A 530 9.57 -18.23 24.81
CA VAL A 530 10.93 -18.11 25.40
C VAL A 530 10.91 -17.34 26.73
N GLY A 531 10.10 -16.27 26.83
CA GLY A 531 9.96 -15.48 28.05
C GLY A 531 9.03 -16.15 29.06
N GLY A 532 9.57 -16.74 30.13
CA GLY A 532 8.77 -17.24 31.26
C GLY A 532 9.18 -18.57 31.89
N HIS A 533 10.22 -19.25 31.37
CA HIS A 533 10.58 -20.60 31.81
C HIS A 533 12.03 -20.67 32.34
N SER A 534 12.27 -20.05 33.51
CA SER A 534 13.56 -20.17 34.22
C SER A 534 13.79 -21.63 34.66
N GLY A 535 14.87 -22.24 34.18
CA GLY A 535 15.30 -23.59 34.62
C GLY A 535 14.86 -24.77 33.75
N SER A 536 14.11 -24.56 32.66
CA SER A 536 13.83 -25.63 31.68
C SER A 536 14.93 -25.73 30.62
N LEU A 537 15.28 -26.95 30.20
CA LEU A 537 16.12 -27.16 29.01
C LEU A 537 15.30 -26.81 27.76
N LEU A 538 15.55 -25.62 27.22
CA LEU A 538 14.89 -25.09 26.02
C LEU A 538 15.75 -25.31 24.77
N ILE A 539 15.09 -25.54 23.64
CA ILE A 539 15.71 -25.77 22.35
C ILE A 539 15.05 -24.84 21.33
N GLN A 540 15.85 -24.04 20.63
CA GLN A 540 15.42 -23.17 19.55
C GLN A 540 16.55 -23.02 18.54
N HIS A 541 16.21 -23.07 17.26
CA HIS A 541 17.12 -22.71 16.17
C HIS A 541 16.34 -21.92 15.12
N VAL A 542 16.77 -20.68 14.87
CA VAL A 542 16.09 -19.75 13.96
C VAL A 542 16.73 -19.78 12.56
N THR A 543 18.05 -19.90 12.48
CA THR A 543 18.81 -19.88 11.23
C THR A 543 18.94 -21.23 10.52
N VAL A 544 18.93 -22.34 11.28
CA VAL A 544 19.21 -23.70 10.78
C VAL A 544 17.97 -24.59 10.87
N SER A 545 17.70 -25.42 9.85
CA SER A 545 16.57 -26.38 9.81
C SER A 545 16.92 -27.82 10.21
N ASP A 546 18.18 -28.14 10.49
CA ASP A 546 18.58 -29.51 10.81
C ASP A 546 18.07 -29.94 12.19
N THR A 547 16.96 -30.66 12.22
CA THR A 547 16.36 -31.19 13.45
C THR A 547 16.96 -32.52 13.90
N SER A 548 17.80 -33.17 13.07
CA SER A 548 18.23 -34.55 13.27
C SER A 548 19.21 -34.71 14.44
N SER A 549 20.08 -33.72 14.67
CA SER A 549 20.99 -33.68 15.82
C SER A 549 20.33 -33.08 17.06
N ILE A 550 19.34 -32.20 16.86
CA ILE A 550 18.79 -31.31 17.88
C ILE A 550 17.61 -31.94 18.63
N CYS A 551 16.77 -32.75 17.98
CA CYS A 551 15.57 -33.30 18.60
C CYS A 551 15.68 -34.78 19.03
N ASN A 552 16.86 -35.39 18.87
CA ASN A 552 17.13 -36.79 19.17
C ASN A 552 17.58 -37.02 20.64
N PHE A 553 16.69 -36.74 21.59
CA PHE A 553 16.93 -37.02 23.02
C PHE A 553 16.17 -38.26 23.52
N ARG A 554 16.79 -39.02 24.45
CA ARG A 554 16.13 -40.12 25.17
C ARG A 554 14.96 -39.57 25.98
N GLY A 555 13.74 -39.81 25.53
CA GLY A 555 12.51 -39.35 26.19
C GLY A 555 11.49 -38.68 25.27
N SER A 556 11.84 -38.36 24.01
CA SER A 556 10.88 -37.91 23.01
C SER A 556 9.84 -39.01 22.76
N LYS A 557 8.63 -38.87 23.33
CA LYS A 557 7.53 -39.77 23.02
C LYS A 557 7.15 -39.56 21.56
N LYS A 558 7.41 -40.55 20.71
CA LYS A 558 6.85 -40.57 19.36
C LYS A 558 5.33 -40.43 19.48
N VAL A 559 4.76 -39.44 18.78
CA VAL A 559 3.32 -39.23 18.75
C VAL A 559 2.66 -40.53 18.31
N ARG A 560 1.86 -41.12 19.20
CA ARG A 560 1.20 -42.41 18.95
C ARG A 560 -0.09 -42.09 18.19
N LEU A 561 -0.07 -42.25 16.88
CA LEU A 561 -1.25 -42.06 16.03
C LEU A 561 -2.29 -43.13 16.37
N THR A 562 -3.51 -42.70 16.66
CA THR A 562 -4.67 -43.59 16.71
C THR A 562 -5.23 -43.73 15.29
N PRO A 563 -5.10 -44.91 14.65
CA PRO A 563 -5.54 -45.07 13.27
C PRO A 563 -7.06 -44.96 13.14
N LYS A 564 -7.53 -44.28 12.09
CA LYS A 564 -8.93 -44.18 11.72
C LYS A 564 -9.36 -45.44 10.98
N ASN A 565 -10.40 -46.12 11.45
CA ASN A 565 -10.94 -47.30 10.78
C ASN A 565 -11.76 -46.90 9.56
N ILE A 566 -11.42 -47.42 8.38
CA ILE A 566 -12.11 -47.17 7.13
C ILE A 566 -12.52 -48.51 6.51
N THR A 567 -13.80 -48.62 6.15
CA THR A 567 -14.34 -49.76 5.40
C THR A 567 -14.66 -49.31 3.99
N VAL A 568 -14.19 -50.07 2.99
CA VAL A 568 -14.39 -49.76 1.57
C VAL A 568 -14.83 -51.01 0.81
N VAL A 569 -15.72 -50.85 -0.16
CA VAL A 569 -16.22 -51.96 -0.98
C VAL A 569 -15.22 -52.24 -2.10
N ALA A 570 -14.95 -53.52 -2.37
CA ALA A 570 -14.06 -53.91 -3.45
C ALA A 570 -14.48 -53.30 -4.79
N GLY A 571 -13.53 -52.71 -5.53
CA GLY A 571 -13.75 -52.03 -6.81
C GLY A 571 -14.08 -50.54 -6.70
N THR A 572 -14.26 -49.97 -5.50
CA THR A 572 -14.44 -48.53 -5.31
C THR A 572 -13.11 -47.81 -5.03
N ASP A 573 -13.02 -46.54 -5.42
CA ASP A 573 -11.83 -45.73 -5.16
C ASP A 573 -11.82 -45.26 -3.70
N LEU A 574 -10.68 -45.44 -3.04
CA LEU A 574 -10.47 -45.06 -1.64
C LEU A 574 -9.62 -43.78 -1.59
N VAL A 575 -10.10 -42.77 -0.89
CA VAL A 575 -9.37 -41.50 -0.68
C VAL A 575 -8.99 -41.37 0.79
N LEU A 576 -7.68 -41.33 1.06
CA LEU A 576 -7.12 -41.16 2.40
C LEU A 576 -6.44 -39.78 2.48
N PRO A 577 -7.11 -38.76 3.06
CA PRO A 577 -6.51 -37.43 3.18
C PRO A 577 -5.30 -37.44 4.12
N CYS A 578 -4.36 -36.52 3.93
CA CYS A 578 -3.24 -36.31 4.85
C CYS A 578 -3.13 -34.84 5.22
N ARG A 579 -3.33 -34.55 6.51
CA ARG A 579 -3.17 -33.19 7.04
C ARG A 579 -1.69 -32.95 7.32
N LEU A 580 -1.04 -32.23 6.41
CA LEU A 580 0.36 -31.85 6.57
C LEU A 580 0.54 -30.87 7.73
N SER A 581 1.68 -30.95 8.40
CA SER A 581 2.03 -30.04 9.49
C SER A 581 2.49 -28.67 9.01
N SER A 582 2.81 -28.54 7.72
CA SER A 582 3.29 -27.30 7.10
C SER A 582 2.94 -27.28 5.61
N ASN A 583 2.74 -26.09 5.06
CA ASN A 583 2.58 -25.84 3.63
C ASN A 583 3.86 -26.11 2.82
N LEU A 584 5.03 -26.14 3.47
CA LEU A 584 6.32 -26.46 2.85
C LEU A 584 6.64 -27.97 2.91
N ALA A 585 5.81 -28.75 3.58
CA ALA A 585 6.02 -30.18 3.74
C ALA A 585 5.42 -30.98 2.57
N HIS A 586 5.90 -32.22 2.41
CA HIS A 586 5.35 -33.18 1.46
C HIS A 586 4.84 -34.43 2.18
N ALA A 587 3.75 -35.01 1.67
CA ALA A 587 3.20 -36.24 2.21
C ALA A 587 4.09 -37.43 1.83
N ARG A 588 4.48 -38.23 2.83
CA ARG A 588 5.10 -39.54 2.67
C ARG A 588 4.21 -40.61 3.24
N TRP A 589 3.87 -41.59 2.42
CA TRP A 589 2.95 -42.65 2.81
C TRP A 589 3.68 -43.95 3.08
N THR A 590 3.15 -44.71 4.03
CA THR A 590 3.57 -46.09 4.28
C THR A 590 2.36 -47.00 4.27
N PHE A 591 2.52 -48.21 3.75
CA PHE A 591 1.52 -49.28 3.75
C PHE A 591 2.13 -50.55 4.32
N GLY A 592 1.51 -51.12 5.35
CA GLY A 592 2.05 -52.32 6.03
C GLY A 592 3.46 -52.12 6.61
N GLY A 593 3.81 -50.87 6.97
CA GLY A 593 5.12 -50.50 7.50
C GLY A 593 6.22 -50.30 6.45
N ARG A 594 5.90 -50.35 5.16
CA ARG A 594 6.84 -50.07 4.05
C ARG A 594 6.51 -48.74 3.39
N ASP A 595 7.53 -47.99 3.00
CA ASP A 595 7.36 -46.73 2.25
C ASP A 595 6.67 -47.03 0.90
N LEU A 596 5.60 -46.29 0.62
CA LEU A 596 4.94 -46.32 -0.68
C LEU A 596 5.73 -45.41 -1.63
N PRO A 597 6.05 -45.89 -2.86
CA PRO A 597 6.66 -45.04 -3.88
C PRO A 597 5.69 -43.91 -4.25
N ALA A 598 6.25 -42.75 -4.62
CA ALA A 598 5.50 -41.53 -4.92
C ALA A 598 4.47 -41.72 -6.05
N GLU A 599 4.76 -42.61 -7.00
CA GLU A 599 3.84 -43.01 -8.06
C GLU A 599 3.97 -44.52 -8.34
N GLN A 600 2.86 -45.25 -8.29
CA GLN A 600 2.72 -46.58 -8.85
C GLN A 600 1.52 -46.57 -9.80
N PRO A 601 1.76 -46.42 -11.12
CA PRO A 601 0.68 -46.30 -12.09
C PRO A 601 -0.29 -47.50 -11.97
N GLY A 602 -1.56 -47.20 -11.71
CA GLY A 602 -2.65 -48.19 -11.66
C GLY A 602 -3.05 -48.73 -10.28
N SER A 603 -2.36 -48.35 -9.18
CA SER A 603 -2.74 -48.80 -7.82
C SER A 603 -2.79 -47.70 -6.77
N PHE A 604 -1.81 -46.79 -6.77
CA PHE A 604 -1.71 -45.70 -5.79
C PHE A 604 -1.41 -44.39 -6.53
N LEU A 605 -2.22 -43.38 -6.28
CA LEU A 605 -2.06 -42.03 -6.83
C LEU A 605 -2.07 -41.04 -5.67
N TYR A 606 -1.04 -40.21 -5.55
CA TYR A 606 -1.09 -39.07 -4.64
C TYR A 606 -1.67 -37.86 -5.36
N ASP A 607 -2.81 -37.36 -4.89
CA ASP A 607 -3.37 -36.11 -5.39
C ASP A 607 -2.90 -34.96 -4.50
N ALA A 608 -2.02 -34.11 -5.05
CA ALA A 608 -1.47 -32.97 -4.34
C ALA A 608 -2.52 -31.89 -4.03
N ARG A 609 -3.60 -31.77 -4.82
CA ARG A 609 -4.68 -30.80 -4.61
C ARG A 609 -5.59 -31.24 -3.46
N LEU A 610 -5.90 -32.54 -3.40
CA LEU A 610 -6.66 -33.13 -2.30
C LEU A 610 -5.78 -33.40 -1.06
N GLN A 611 -4.46 -33.28 -1.20
CA GLN A 611 -3.46 -33.72 -0.22
C GLN A 611 -3.74 -35.14 0.27
N ALA A 612 -4.11 -36.05 -0.63
CA ALA A 612 -4.65 -37.36 -0.29
C ALA A 612 -4.00 -38.48 -1.10
N LEU A 613 -3.89 -39.66 -0.48
CA LEU A 613 -3.60 -40.90 -1.18
C LEU A 613 -4.90 -41.47 -1.75
N VAL A 614 -4.95 -41.64 -3.05
CA VAL A 614 -6.04 -42.29 -3.78
C VAL A 614 -5.62 -43.71 -4.14
N VAL A 615 -6.34 -44.69 -3.63
CA VAL A 615 -6.20 -46.10 -4.01
C VAL A 615 -7.30 -46.44 -4.99
N MET A 616 -6.94 -46.63 -6.26
CA MET A 616 -7.91 -46.92 -7.32
C MET A 616 -8.42 -48.36 -7.23
N ALA A 617 -9.72 -48.55 -7.43
CA ALA A 617 -10.41 -49.84 -7.45
C ALA A 617 -9.95 -50.76 -6.31
N ALA A 618 -10.21 -50.38 -5.06
CA ALA A 618 -9.72 -51.06 -3.87
C ALA A 618 -9.97 -52.57 -3.92
N GLN A 619 -8.94 -53.37 -3.61
CA GLN A 619 -8.99 -54.84 -3.61
C GLN A 619 -8.63 -55.38 -2.23
N PRO A 620 -8.95 -56.64 -1.88
CA PRO A 620 -8.57 -57.23 -0.59
C PRO A 620 -7.09 -57.09 -0.23
N ARG A 621 -6.19 -57.08 -1.23
CA ARG A 621 -4.74 -56.83 -1.07
C ARG A 621 -4.38 -55.42 -0.59
N HIS A 622 -5.28 -54.45 -0.71
CA HIS A 622 -5.11 -53.07 -0.25
C HIS A 622 -5.61 -52.88 1.19
N ALA A 623 -6.13 -53.92 1.84
CA ALA A 623 -6.48 -53.87 3.26
C ALA A 623 -5.21 -53.83 4.12
N GLY A 624 -5.23 -53.04 5.19
CA GLY A 624 -4.10 -52.91 6.11
C GLY A 624 -3.94 -51.52 6.71
N ALA A 625 -2.81 -51.33 7.38
CA ALA A 625 -2.48 -50.07 8.02
C ALA A 625 -1.75 -49.13 7.05
N TYR A 626 -2.28 -47.92 6.89
CA TYR A 626 -1.67 -46.82 6.16
C TYR A 626 -1.26 -45.73 7.15
N HIS A 627 -0.07 -45.16 6.98
CA HIS A 627 0.33 -43.96 7.73
C HIS A 627 0.82 -42.90 6.77
N CYS A 628 0.41 -41.66 7.03
CA CYS A 628 0.97 -40.49 6.39
C CYS A 628 1.92 -39.77 7.35
N PHE A 629 3.05 -39.36 6.80
CA PHE A 629 4.04 -38.50 7.43
C PHE A 629 4.16 -37.20 6.64
N SER A 630 4.28 -36.09 7.35
CA SER A 630 4.63 -34.79 6.83
C SER A 630 6.15 -34.67 6.85
N GLU A 631 6.80 -34.66 5.68
CA GLU A 631 8.25 -34.56 5.54
C GLU A 631 8.66 -33.14 5.16
N GLU A 632 9.48 -32.50 5.99
CA GLU A 632 9.99 -31.14 5.80
C GLU A 632 11.47 -31.11 6.20
N GLN A 633 12.36 -30.68 5.29
CA GLN A 633 13.81 -30.57 5.55
C GLN A 633 14.45 -31.84 6.18
N GLY A 634 14.01 -33.02 5.73
CA GLY A 634 14.47 -34.33 6.23
C GLY A 634 13.83 -34.80 7.54
N ALA A 635 13.02 -33.98 8.20
CA ALA A 635 12.26 -34.38 9.37
C ALA A 635 10.93 -35.02 8.96
N ARG A 636 10.61 -36.21 9.50
CA ARG A 636 9.32 -36.89 9.29
C ARG A 636 8.42 -36.73 10.52
N LEU A 637 7.35 -35.96 10.37
CA LEU A 637 6.34 -35.72 11.39
C LEU A 637 5.13 -36.62 11.15
N ALA A 638 4.74 -37.40 12.15
CA ALA A 638 3.55 -38.25 12.08
C ALA A 638 2.29 -37.38 11.89
N ALA A 639 1.58 -37.57 10.77
CA ALA A 639 0.41 -36.77 10.42
C ALA A 639 -0.90 -37.51 10.71
N GLU A 640 -1.15 -38.61 10.00
CA GLU A 640 -2.42 -39.36 10.05
C GLU A 640 -2.16 -40.87 9.95
N GLY A 641 -3.06 -41.68 10.52
CA GLY A 641 -3.04 -43.13 10.44
C GLY A 641 -4.41 -43.69 10.08
N TYR A 642 -4.45 -44.73 9.26
CA TYR A 642 -5.67 -45.38 8.79
C TYR A 642 -5.54 -46.89 8.89
N LEU A 643 -6.62 -47.56 9.27
CA LEU A 643 -6.75 -49.01 9.20
C LEU A 643 -7.88 -49.33 8.23
N VAL A 644 -7.51 -49.83 7.05
CA VAL A 644 -8.43 -50.05 5.94
C VAL A 644 -8.84 -51.52 5.90
N ALA A 645 -10.15 -51.76 5.88
CA ALA A 645 -10.75 -53.06 5.60
C ALA A 645 -11.48 -53.00 4.26
N VAL A 646 -11.15 -53.91 3.35
CA VAL A 646 -11.83 -54.03 2.04
C VAL A 646 -12.82 -55.17 2.14
N VAL A 647 -14.10 -54.85 2.02
CA VAL A 647 -15.18 -55.84 2.06
C VAL A 647 -15.58 -56.23 0.64
N ALA A 648 -15.84 -57.51 0.42
CA ALA A 648 -16.47 -57.96 -0.80
C ALA A 648 -17.86 -57.30 -0.88
N GLY A 649 -18.13 -56.54 -1.94
CA GLY A 649 -19.49 -56.12 -2.21
C GLY A 649 -20.37 -57.35 -2.42
N PRO A 650 -21.66 -57.32 -2.05
CA PRO A 650 -22.57 -58.33 -2.55
C PRO A 650 -22.43 -58.39 -4.07
N SER A 651 -22.40 -59.58 -4.64
CA SER A 651 -22.51 -59.75 -6.08
C SER A 651 -23.79 -59.05 -6.53
N VAL A 652 -23.66 -57.84 -7.07
CA VAL A 652 -24.71 -57.29 -7.91
C VAL A 652 -24.58 -58.10 -9.20
N THR A 653 -25.22 -59.27 -9.21
CA THR A 653 -25.76 -59.79 -10.45
C THR A 653 -26.59 -58.65 -11.00
N LEU A 654 -26.10 -58.05 -12.08
CA LEU A 654 -26.90 -57.25 -12.97
C LEU A 654 -27.89 -58.24 -13.61
N GLU A 655 -28.86 -58.67 -12.80
CA GLU A 655 -30.08 -59.28 -13.31
C GLU A 655 -30.73 -58.16 -14.09
N ALA A 656 -30.55 -58.22 -15.40
CA ALA A 656 -31.41 -57.55 -16.35
C ALA A 656 -32.83 -58.02 -16.04
N ARG A 657 -33.51 -57.31 -15.13
CA ARG A 657 -34.95 -57.39 -15.03
C ARG A 657 -35.46 -57.01 -16.40
N ALA A 658 -36.18 -57.95 -17.01
CA ALA A 658 -37.03 -57.68 -18.15
C ALA A 658 -37.76 -56.35 -17.91
N PRO A 659 -37.83 -55.46 -18.91
CA PRO A 659 -38.43 -54.16 -18.74
C PRO A 659 -39.88 -54.38 -18.33
N LEU A 660 -40.21 -53.94 -17.10
CA LEU A 660 -41.59 -53.82 -16.68
C LEU A 660 -42.24 -52.82 -17.65
N GLU A 661 -43.25 -53.27 -18.38
CA GLU A 661 -44.08 -52.49 -19.30
C GLU A 661 -44.75 -51.34 -18.56
N ASN A 662 -44.01 -50.25 -18.29
CA ASN A 662 -44.53 -48.96 -17.83
C ASN A 662 -43.55 -47.80 -18.06
N LEU A 663 -42.45 -47.99 -18.81
CA LEU A 663 -41.56 -46.88 -19.20
C LEU A 663 -42.21 -45.87 -20.16
N GLY A 664 -43.26 -46.27 -20.90
CA GLY A 664 -43.97 -45.36 -21.79
C GLY A 664 -44.62 -44.19 -21.05
N LEU A 665 -45.26 -44.45 -19.91
CA LEU A 665 -45.92 -43.42 -19.09
C LEU A 665 -44.92 -42.49 -18.39
N VAL A 666 -43.78 -43.02 -17.94
CA VAL A 666 -42.72 -42.22 -17.30
C VAL A 666 -41.99 -41.37 -18.32
N TRP A 667 -41.67 -41.90 -19.51
CA TRP A 667 -41.09 -41.09 -20.58
C TRP A 667 -42.06 -40.02 -21.10
N LEU A 668 -43.36 -40.31 -21.20
CA LEU A 668 -44.37 -39.30 -21.51
C LEU A 668 -44.43 -38.22 -20.43
N ALA A 669 -44.33 -38.58 -19.15
CA ALA A 669 -44.29 -37.62 -18.05
C ALA A 669 -43.01 -36.77 -18.07
N VAL A 670 -41.84 -37.35 -18.36
CA VAL A 670 -40.56 -36.64 -18.46
C VAL A 670 -40.52 -35.71 -19.68
N VAL A 671 -41.05 -36.14 -20.82
CA VAL A 671 -41.17 -35.30 -22.02
C VAL A 671 -42.19 -34.18 -21.79
N ALA A 672 -43.31 -34.46 -21.12
CA ALA A 672 -44.28 -33.44 -20.74
C ALA A 672 -43.69 -32.43 -19.74
N LEU A 673 -42.96 -32.88 -18.71
CA LEU A 673 -42.24 -32.02 -17.77
C LEU A 673 -41.14 -31.21 -18.47
N GLY A 674 -40.42 -31.82 -19.41
CA GLY A 674 -39.42 -31.14 -20.23
C GLY A 674 -40.05 -30.05 -21.08
N ALA A 675 -41.18 -30.32 -21.72
CA ALA A 675 -41.94 -29.34 -22.51
C ALA A 675 -42.49 -28.21 -21.64
N VAL A 676 -43.02 -28.52 -20.45
CA VAL A 676 -43.51 -27.51 -19.49
C VAL A 676 -42.36 -26.64 -18.99
N CYS A 677 -41.21 -27.23 -18.64
CA CYS A 677 -40.01 -26.49 -18.26
C CYS A 677 -39.51 -25.60 -19.40
N LEU A 678 -39.55 -26.06 -20.65
CA LEU A 678 -39.11 -25.29 -21.81
C LEU A 678 -40.07 -24.13 -22.11
N VAL A 679 -41.38 -24.35 -21.96
CA VAL A 679 -42.39 -23.28 -22.04
C VAL A 679 -42.20 -22.27 -20.93
N LEU A 680 -42.00 -22.71 -19.68
CA LEU A 680 -41.73 -21.82 -18.54
C LEU A 680 -40.44 -21.02 -18.73
N LEU A 681 -39.39 -21.63 -19.29
CA LEU A 681 -38.12 -20.97 -19.58
C LEU A 681 -38.28 -19.93 -20.68
N LEU A 682 -39.06 -20.23 -21.73
CA LEU A 682 -39.44 -19.25 -22.76
C LEU A 682 -40.33 -18.13 -22.20
N LEU A 683 -41.21 -18.43 -21.25
CA LEU A 683 -42.05 -17.45 -20.57
C LEU A 683 -41.23 -16.54 -19.66
N VAL A 684 -40.26 -17.08 -18.92
CA VAL A 684 -39.31 -16.31 -18.13
C VAL A 684 -38.44 -15.44 -19.04
N LEU A 685 -37.94 -15.98 -20.16
CA LEU A 685 -37.17 -15.20 -21.12
C LEU A 685 -38.00 -14.10 -21.79
N SER A 686 -39.28 -14.36 -22.10
CA SER A 686 -40.18 -13.36 -22.69
C SER A 686 -40.57 -12.30 -21.66
N LEU A 687 -40.86 -12.68 -20.41
CA LEU A 687 -41.09 -11.75 -19.30
C LEU A 687 -39.85 -10.92 -19.03
N ARG A 688 -38.65 -11.52 -19.06
CA ARG A 688 -37.38 -10.80 -18.86
C ARG A 688 -37.10 -9.83 -20.02
N ARG A 689 -37.43 -10.21 -21.25
CA ARG A 689 -37.39 -9.30 -22.41
C ARG A 689 -38.38 -8.15 -22.26
N ARG A 690 -39.62 -8.45 -21.89
CA ARG A 690 -40.68 -7.46 -21.70
C ARG A 690 -40.38 -6.53 -20.52
N LEU A 691 -39.80 -7.05 -19.45
CA LEU A 691 -39.33 -6.25 -18.31
C LEU A 691 -38.16 -5.34 -18.72
N ARG A 692 -37.25 -5.82 -19.58
CA ARG A 692 -36.19 -4.99 -20.17
C ARG A 692 -36.76 -3.88 -21.04
N GLU A 693 -37.72 -4.19 -21.90
CA GLU A 693 -38.40 -3.19 -22.73
C GLU A 693 -39.18 -2.16 -21.91
N GLU A 694 -39.84 -2.57 -20.82
CA GLU A 694 -40.51 -1.65 -19.88
C GLU A 694 -39.50 -0.85 -19.04
N LEU A 695 -38.34 -1.42 -18.67
CA LEU A 695 -37.24 -0.69 -18.03
C LEU A 695 -36.60 0.32 -18.99
N GLU A 696 -36.46 -0.01 -20.27
CA GLU A 696 -35.96 0.92 -21.29
C GLU A 696 -36.99 2.02 -21.62
N LYS A 697 -38.30 1.71 -21.62
CA LYS A 697 -39.35 2.72 -21.71
C LYS A 697 -39.42 3.60 -20.46
N GLY A 698 -39.20 3.02 -19.27
CA GLY A 698 -39.12 3.74 -17.99
C GLY A 698 -37.89 4.64 -17.91
N ALA A 699 -36.74 4.18 -18.41
CA ALA A 699 -35.51 4.98 -18.53
C ALA A 699 -35.70 6.13 -19.53
N LYS A 700 -36.29 5.88 -20.71
CA LYS A 700 -36.61 6.91 -21.71
C LYS A 700 -37.73 7.87 -21.28
N ALA A 701 -38.61 7.45 -20.38
CA ALA A 701 -39.64 8.32 -19.79
C ALA A 701 -39.05 9.19 -18.67
N ALA A 702 -38.16 8.65 -17.82
CA ALA A 702 -37.46 9.39 -16.77
C ALA A 702 -36.45 10.41 -17.34
N GLU A 703 -35.86 10.12 -18.51
CA GLU A 703 -35.01 11.06 -19.25
C GLU A 703 -35.81 12.16 -19.97
N ARG A 704 -37.16 12.03 -20.05
CA ARG A 704 -38.07 13.02 -20.67
C ARG A 704 -38.81 13.92 -19.68
N THR A 705 -38.68 13.72 -18.36
CA THR A 705 -39.40 14.53 -17.34
C THR A 705 -38.54 15.54 -16.58
N LEU A 706 -37.29 15.77 -16.98
CA LEU A 706 -36.39 16.73 -16.33
C LEU A 706 -35.93 17.85 -17.27
N VAL A 707 -36.88 18.61 -17.84
CA VAL A 707 -36.60 19.96 -18.36
C VAL A 707 -37.83 20.85 -18.16
N TYR A 708 -37.73 21.85 -17.29
CA TYR A 708 -38.53 23.08 -17.38
C TYR A 708 -37.73 24.16 -18.12
N PRO A 709 -38.40 25.12 -18.78
CA PRO A 709 -37.93 25.73 -20.02
C PRO A 709 -37.19 27.06 -19.80
N LEU A 710 -36.20 27.33 -20.65
CA LEU A 710 -35.78 28.69 -21.01
C LEU A 710 -35.73 28.76 -22.54
N GLU A 711 -36.61 29.58 -23.12
CA GLU A 711 -36.67 29.89 -24.55
C GLU A 711 -35.62 30.93 -24.95
N LEU A 712 -35.01 30.76 -26.13
CA LEU A 712 -34.43 31.81 -26.99
C LEU A 712 -34.18 31.21 -28.41
N PRO A 713 -34.07 32.01 -29.50
CA PRO A 713 -35.07 32.07 -30.57
C PRO A 713 -34.68 31.42 -31.91
N LYS A 714 -35.70 31.37 -32.80
CA LYS A 714 -35.74 30.84 -34.18
C LYS A 714 -34.51 31.11 -35.06
N GLU A 715 -34.06 30.02 -35.68
CA GLU A 715 -33.08 30.00 -36.79
C GLU A 715 -33.80 30.00 -38.16
N PRO A 716 -33.28 30.68 -39.20
CA PRO A 716 -33.87 30.69 -40.54
C PRO A 716 -33.34 29.59 -41.46
N THR A 717 -34.17 29.31 -42.47
CA THR A 717 -34.20 28.17 -43.39
C THR A 717 -33.14 28.25 -44.50
N SER A 718 -32.52 27.12 -44.87
CA SER A 718 -31.67 26.96 -46.06
C SER A 718 -32.41 26.20 -47.20
N PRO A 719 -32.13 26.50 -48.49
CA PRO A 719 -32.80 25.89 -49.65
C PRO A 719 -32.09 24.62 -50.19
N PRO A 720 -32.74 23.82 -51.06
CA PRO A 720 -32.39 22.42 -51.32
C PRO A 720 -31.39 22.25 -52.48
N PHE A 721 -30.54 21.21 -52.39
CA PHE A 721 -29.58 20.84 -53.43
C PHE A 721 -30.07 19.66 -54.29
N ARG A 722 -29.95 19.79 -55.63
CA ARG A 722 -30.23 18.74 -56.63
C ARG A 722 -28.92 18.01 -57.02
N PRO A 723 -28.95 16.71 -57.35
CA PRO A 723 -27.75 15.95 -57.72
C PRO A 723 -27.44 16.03 -59.23
N GLY A 724 -26.15 16.03 -59.57
CA GLY A 724 -25.61 15.81 -60.91
C GLY A 724 -24.59 14.65 -60.93
N PRO A 725 -24.31 14.03 -62.09
CA PRO A 725 -23.87 12.63 -62.19
C PRO A 725 -22.35 12.43 -62.37
N GLU A 726 -21.88 11.23 -61.98
CA GLU A 726 -20.78 10.39 -62.52
C GLU A 726 -19.37 11.04 -62.70
N THR A 727 -18.21 10.45 -62.36
CA THR A 727 -17.69 9.07 -62.47
C THR A 727 -16.32 8.98 -61.77
N ASP A 728 -15.92 7.75 -61.36
CA ASP A 728 -14.55 7.24 -61.07
C ASP A 728 -13.77 7.89 -59.89
N GLU A 729 -13.08 7.19 -58.98
CA GLU A 729 -12.54 5.84 -58.97
C GLU A 729 -12.23 5.45 -57.50
N LYS A 730 -12.28 4.15 -57.20
CA LYS A 730 -12.01 3.52 -55.91
C LYS A 730 -10.64 3.88 -55.32
N LEU A 731 -10.64 4.50 -54.14
CA LEU A 731 -9.71 4.17 -53.06
C LEU A 731 -10.33 4.66 -51.74
N TRP A 732 -10.10 3.91 -50.65
CA TRP A 732 -10.61 4.13 -49.28
C TRP A 732 -11.97 3.49 -48.96
N ASP A 733 -11.90 2.27 -48.46
CA ASP A 733 -12.95 1.63 -47.66
C ASP A 733 -12.55 1.78 -46.17
N PRO A 734 -13.28 2.53 -45.32
CA PRO A 734 -12.90 2.75 -43.93
C PRO A 734 -13.74 1.88 -42.99
N VAL A 735 -13.39 0.59 -42.86
CA VAL A 735 -13.98 -0.26 -41.82
C VAL A 735 -12.86 -0.84 -40.96
N GLY A 736 -12.45 -0.10 -39.92
CA GLY A 736 -11.46 -0.63 -38.98
C GLY A 736 -10.99 0.29 -37.85
N TYR A 737 -11.19 1.60 -37.95
CA TYR A 737 -10.62 2.57 -36.99
C TYR A 737 -11.60 3.13 -35.96
N TYR A 738 -12.85 2.68 -35.96
CA TYR A 738 -13.88 3.14 -35.03
C TYR A 738 -14.51 1.96 -34.30
N TYR A 739 -14.74 2.10 -32.99
CA TYR A 739 -15.68 1.26 -32.27
C TYR A 739 -17.11 1.57 -32.73
N SER A 740 -18.08 0.68 -32.46
CA SER A 740 -19.49 0.85 -32.84
C SER A 740 -20.19 2.04 -32.16
N ASP A 741 -19.52 2.71 -31.22
CA ASP A 741 -19.95 3.96 -30.58
C ASP A 741 -19.29 5.23 -31.18
N GLY A 742 -18.46 5.09 -32.21
CA GLY A 742 -17.81 6.21 -32.91
C GLY A 742 -16.48 6.67 -32.30
N SER A 743 -15.94 6.00 -31.29
CA SER A 743 -14.63 6.34 -30.71
C SER A 743 -13.45 5.70 -31.47
N LEU A 744 -12.33 6.43 -31.55
CA LEU A 744 -11.20 6.14 -32.45
C LEU A 744 -10.24 5.10 -31.83
N LYS A 745 -9.92 4.05 -32.60
CA LYS A 745 -9.10 2.92 -32.13
C LYS A 745 -7.60 3.21 -32.31
N ILE A 746 -6.88 3.45 -31.22
CA ILE A 746 -5.42 3.64 -31.25
C ILE A 746 -4.74 2.27 -31.18
N VAL A 747 -4.01 1.88 -32.23
CA VAL A 747 -3.16 0.68 -32.27
C VAL A 747 -1.69 1.09 -32.16
N PRO A 748 -0.90 0.60 -31.20
CA PRO A 748 0.52 0.93 -31.10
C PRO A 748 1.32 0.28 -32.23
N GLY A 749 1.89 1.09 -33.11
CA GLY A 749 2.80 0.64 -34.17
C GLY A 749 4.15 0.22 -33.62
N HIS A 750 4.63 -0.97 -33.99
CA HIS A 750 6.01 -1.39 -33.76
C HIS A 750 6.94 -0.65 -34.73
N ALA A 751 7.64 0.39 -34.26
CA ALA A 751 8.73 1.01 -34.99
C ALA A 751 10.07 0.41 -34.54
N ARG A 752 10.73 -0.34 -35.43
CA ARG A 752 12.16 -0.69 -35.29
C ARG A 752 13.00 0.55 -35.63
N CYS A 753 13.80 1.04 -34.69
CA CYS A 753 14.77 2.10 -34.96
C CYS A 753 16.16 1.52 -35.24
N GLN A 754 16.73 1.88 -36.40
CA GLN A 754 18.15 1.75 -36.72
C GLN A 754 18.92 2.95 -36.15
N ALA A 755 20.17 2.72 -35.76
CA ALA A 755 21.06 3.74 -35.21
C ALA A 755 21.76 4.55 -36.32
N GLY A 756 21.78 5.87 -36.15
CA GLY A 756 22.78 6.78 -36.73
C GLY A 756 22.34 7.55 -38.00
N GLY A 757 22.23 8.87 -37.86
CA GLY A 757 22.15 9.81 -38.98
C GLY A 757 21.46 11.12 -38.58
N GLY A 758 22.18 12.25 -38.66
CA GLY A 758 21.66 13.59 -38.33
C GLY A 758 20.47 14.03 -39.19
N PRO A 759 19.75 15.11 -38.82
CA PRO A 759 18.47 15.45 -39.42
C PRO A 759 18.63 16.03 -40.84
N PRO A 760 17.77 15.67 -41.81
CA PRO A 760 17.72 16.33 -43.10
C PRO A 760 16.89 17.63 -43.03
N SER A 761 17.27 18.60 -43.86
CA SER A 761 16.58 19.88 -44.09
C SER A 761 15.15 19.71 -44.66
N PRO A 762 14.22 20.65 -44.40
CA PRO A 762 12.83 20.53 -44.88
C PRO A 762 12.69 20.88 -46.39
N PRO A 763 11.75 20.25 -47.12
CA PRO A 763 11.51 20.52 -48.54
C PRO A 763 10.66 21.79 -48.78
N PRO A 764 10.68 22.36 -50.00
CA PRO A 764 10.01 23.62 -50.33
C PRO A 764 8.50 23.46 -50.51
N GLY A 765 7.74 24.46 -50.09
CA GLY A 765 6.28 24.47 -50.14
C GLY A 765 5.71 24.53 -51.56
N ILE A 766 4.54 23.90 -51.74
CA ILE A 766 3.68 24.04 -52.93
C ILE A 766 2.46 24.90 -52.55
N PRO A 767 1.97 25.81 -53.42
CA PRO A 767 1.10 26.92 -53.08
C PRO A 767 -0.39 26.64 -53.36
N GLY A 768 -1.28 27.16 -52.51
CA GLY A 768 -2.70 27.32 -52.84
C GLY A 768 -3.67 27.19 -51.66
N GLN A 769 -4.30 28.33 -51.33
CA GLN A 769 -5.56 28.52 -50.56
C GLN A 769 -5.50 28.53 -49.01
N PRO A 770 -6.47 29.17 -48.32
CA PRO A 770 -6.61 30.62 -48.15
C PRO A 770 -6.51 31.03 -46.66
N LEU A 771 -6.24 32.31 -46.43
CA LEU A 771 -6.07 32.94 -45.11
C LEU A 771 -7.32 32.85 -44.21
N PRO A 772 -7.15 32.56 -42.90
CA PRO A 772 -7.97 33.11 -41.83
C PRO A 772 -7.19 34.11 -40.94
N SER A 773 -7.96 35.07 -40.42
CA SER A 773 -7.64 36.33 -39.74
C SER A 773 -6.62 36.33 -38.59
N PRO A 774 -6.05 37.51 -38.25
CA PRO A 774 -4.95 37.63 -37.30
C PRO A 774 -5.45 37.89 -35.88
N THR A 775 -5.30 36.90 -35.00
CA THR A 775 -5.22 37.13 -33.55
C THR A 775 -4.25 36.12 -32.92
N ARG A 776 -2.97 36.24 -33.29
CA ARG A 776 -1.87 35.72 -32.47
C ARG A 776 -1.37 36.83 -31.56
N LEU A 777 -1.68 36.72 -30.27
CA LEU A 777 -0.97 37.43 -29.21
C LEU A 777 0.45 36.85 -29.11
N HIS A 778 1.44 37.62 -29.55
CA HIS A 778 2.86 37.34 -29.31
C HIS A 778 3.24 37.93 -27.94
N LEU A 779 3.63 37.08 -26.99
CA LEU A 779 4.27 37.49 -25.74
C LEU A 779 5.79 37.48 -25.94
N GLY A 780 6.34 38.63 -26.35
CA GLY A 780 7.79 38.84 -26.39
C GLY A 780 8.34 39.20 -25.00
N GLY A 781 9.44 38.56 -24.60
CA GLY A 781 10.11 38.79 -23.34
C GLY A 781 10.78 40.17 -23.27
N GLY A 782 10.23 41.05 -22.42
CA GLY A 782 10.85 42.29 -22.02
C GLY A 782 11.83 42.08 -20.86
N ARG A 783 13.07 42.50 -21.09
CA ARG A 783 14.20 42.49 -20.14
C ARG A 783 13.87 43.36 -18.91
N ASN A 784 14.21 42.85 -17.72
CA ASN A 784 14.14 43.48 -16.38
C ASN A 784 12.73 43.69 -15.79
N SER A 785 12.33 42.83 -14.85
CA SER A 785 11.38 43.19 -13.78
C SER A 785 11.57 42.29 -12.56
N ASN A 786 12.01 42.90 -11.46
CA ASN A 786 12.02 42.31 -10.12
C ASN A 786 10.58 42.15 -9.60
N ALA A 787 10.36 41.08 -8.84
CA ALA A 787 9.36 40.90 -7.79
C ALA A 787 7.86 41.16 -8.12
N ASN A 788 7.05 40.15 -7.79
CA ASN A 788 5.58 40.12 -7.78
C ASN A 788 4.92 39.94 -9.16
N GLY A 789 4.44 38.72 -9.40
CA GLY A 789 3.64 38.37 -10.57
C GLY A 789 2.27 39.05 -10.53
N TYR A 790 2.16 40.19 -11.20
CA TYR A 790 0.90 40.73 -11.68
C TYR A 790 1.03 40.95 -13.20
N VAL A 791 0.12 40.37 -13.98
CA VAL A 791 0.01 40.64 -15.42
C VAL A 791 -0.77 41.94 -15.58
N ARG A 792 -0.09 43.02 -15.95
CA ARG A 792 -0.72 44.30 -16.30
C ARG A 792 -1.17 44.26 -17.76
N LEU A 793 -2.46 44.13 -18.00
CA LEU A 793 -3.03 44.34 -19.34
C LEU A 793 -3.00 45.85 -19.66
N GLN A 794 -2.07 46.27 -20.52
CA GLN A 794 -2.10 47.61 -21.12
C GLN A 794 -3.03 47.58 -22.34
N LEU A 795 -4.16 48.29 -22.27
CA LEU A 795 -4.92 48.67 -23.45
C LEU A 795 -4.26 49.94 -24.01
N GLY A 796 -3.50 49.78 -25.10
CA GLY A 796 -2.85 50.89 -25.79
C GLY A 796 -3.86 51.74 -26.58
N GLY A 797 -3.57 53.04 -26.66
CA GLY A 797 -4.34 54.00 -27.46
C GLY A 797 -3.57 55.30 -27.68
N GLU A 798 -2.58 55.25 -28.56
CA GLU A 798 -2.20 56.33 -29.50
C GLU A 798 -2.14 55.60 -30.86
N ASP A 799 -2.76 56.02 -31.96
CA ASP A 799 -2.82 57.38 -32.49
C ASP A 799 -3.91 57.49 -33.60
N ARG A 800 -4.34 58.73 -33.86
CA ARG A 800 -4.94 59.31 -35.09
C ARG A 800 -5.85 58.47 -36.02
N GLY A 801 -7.12 58.87 -36.04
CA GLY A 801 -7.86 59.16 -37.28
C GLY A 801 -8.98 58.18 -37.69
N GLY A 802 -10.23 58.62 -37.51
CA GLY A 802 -11.32 58.28 -38.45
C GLY A 802 -12.30 57.17 -38.05
N LEU A 803 -13.45 57.61 -37.53
CA LEU A 803 -14.80 57.01 -37.63
C LEU A 803 -15.08 55.63 -36.99
N GLY A 804 -15.83 55.68 -35.85
CA GLY A 804 -16.91 54.74 -35.54
C GLY A 804 -16.67 53.70 -34.44
N HIS A 805 -16.86 54.08 -33.17
CA HIS A 805 -17.07 53.13 -32.06
C HIS A 805 -18.53 52.65 -32.01
N PRO A 806 -18.80 51.48 -31.41
CA PRO A 806 -19.23 51.48 -30.01
C PRO A 806 -18.63 50.34 -29.17
N LEU A 807 -17.80 50.68 -28.17
CA LEU A 807 -17.50 49.83 -27.01
C LEU A 807 -17.67 50.52 -25.62
N PRO A 808 -18.58 51.51 -25.40
CA PRO A 808 -18.77 52.06 -24.04
C PRO A 808 -19.54 51.13 -23.08
N GLU A 809 -20.45 50.28 -23.59
CA GLU A 809 -21.37 49.51 -22.74
C GLU A 809 -20.67 48.45 -21.86
N LEU A 810 -19.58 47.85 -22.34
CA LEU A 810 -18.86 46.80 -21.59
C LEU A 810 -18.07 47.38 -20.41
N ALA A 811 -17.50 48.58 -20.58
CA ALA A 811 -16.73 49.25 -19.53
C ALA A 811 -17.64 49.78 -18.41
N ASP A 812 -18.83 50.25 -18.77
CA ASP A 812 -19.80 50.76 -17.80
C ASP A 812 -20.52 49.62 -17.06
N GLU A 813 -20.80 48.48 -17.71
CA GLU A 813 -21.35 47.29 -17.01
C GLU A 813 -20.32 46.69 -16.02
N LEU A 814 -19.03 46.69 -16.37
CA LEU A 814 -17.95 46.25 -15.46
C LEU A 814 -17.80 47.17 -14.24
N ARG A 815 -17.90 48.50 -14.43
CA ARG A 815 -17.90 49.46 -13.32
C ARG A 815 -19.12 49.29 -12.43
N ARG A 816 -20.31 49.04 -13.00
CA ARG A 816 -21.55 48.83 -12.23
C ARG A 816 -21.49 47.54 -11.40
N LYS A 817 -20.91 46.46 -11.95
CA LYS A 817 -20.69 45.19 -11.23
C LYS A 817 -19.65 45.29 -10.12
N LEU A 818 -18.62 46.13 -10.30
CA LEU A 818 -17.61 46.41 -9.28
C LEU A 818 -18.14 47.31 -8.14
N GLN A 819 -19.04 48.25 -8.44
CA GLN A 819 -19.65 49.12 -7.41
C GLN A 819 -20.72 48.41 -6.56
N GLN A 820 -21.35 47.33 -7.05
CA GLN A 820 -22.30 46.52 -6.26
C GLN A 820 -21.64 45.64 -5.18
N ARG A 821 -20.31 45.58 -5.13
CA ARG A 821 -19.55 44.91 -4.06
C ARG A 821 -18.98 45.95 -3.09
N GLN A 822 -19.81 46.52 -2.23
CA GLN A 822 -19.33 47.14 -1.00
C GLN A 822 -19.32 46.12 0.15
N PRO A 823 -18.34 46.19 1.06
CA PRO A 823 -18.09 45.20 2.10
C PRO A 823 -19.16 45.27 3.20
N LEU A 824 -19.63 44.10 3.65
CA LEU A 824 -20.32 43.98 4.94
C LEU A 824 -19.33 44.38 6.06
N PRO A 825 -19.75 45.21 7.04
CA PRO A 825 -18.88 45.54 8.17
C PRO A 825 -18.81 44.31 9.07
N ASP A 826 -17.74 43.52 8.91
CA ASP A 826 -17.14 42.53 9.85
C ASP A 826 -16.44 41.33 9.15
N SER A 827 -15.99 41.47 7.90
CA SER A 827 -15.19 40.43 7.23
C SER A 827 -13.70 40.75 7.19
N ASN A 828 -12.90 39.82 7.72
CA ASN A 828 -11.43 39.80 7.71
C ASN A 828 -10.93 39.62 6.26
N PRO A 829 -9.89 40.33 5.77
CA PRO A 829 -9.66 40.51 4.33
C PRO A 829 -9.01 39.31 3.59
N GLU A 830 -9.01 38.10 4.14
CA GLU A 830 -8.43 36.91 3.46
C GLU A 830 -9.46 35.97 2.82
N GLU A 831 -10.77 36.23 2.93
CA GLU A 831 -11.82 35.31 2.42
C GLU A 831 -12.37 35.64 1.02
N SER A 832 -11.80 36.59 0.27
CA SER A 832 -12.30 36.95 -1.07
C SER A 832 -11.26 36.71 -2.17
N SER A 833 -11.12 35.45 -2.60
CA SER A 833 -10.58 35.13 -3.92
C SER A 833 -11.18 33.83 -4.46
N VAL A 834 -12.31 33.97 -5.15
CA VAL A 834 -12.76 33.09 -6.24
C VAL A 834 -12.94 33.98 -7.46
#